data_AF-X6N6M8-F1
#
_entry.id   AF-X6N6M8-F1
#
_cell.length_a   1.000
_cell.length_b   1.000
_cell.length_c   1.000
_cell.angle_alpha   90.00
_cell.angle_beta   90.00
_cell.angle_gamma   90.00
#
_symmetry.space_group_name_H-M   'P 1'
#
loop_
_entity.id
_entity.type
_entity.pdbx_description
1 polymer ?
#
loop_
_entity_poly.entity_id
_entity_poly.type
_entity_poly.pdbx_seq_one_letter_code
_entity_poly.pdbx_strand_id
1 'polypeptide(L)'
;MCNVNQDQKDVKGFIPNSSNELSRIDKEKMRLLGGMQNRSEQGKHAKEMNVLMKLCGDVIKEEELKKQLEESNGNVFVVIERFIIKLMDQNIEVQSSFLDTNTDRSEHKTTQVICDNNFSFFFFSLHKTISTYNILFAKKKKKLPENERSLQKEASIEIEQTSEKLKKEDERAEIGETRPGINLQGYCTHTDCLASKANLPVWVNIGFGDISFVSDKTSYCCPDCRQSTVKSVVKTMISNSEHSICANDTLVSVKDNHYQCFYPIKPGLLYELKAKTIRQHATSLEDLISRSESAMMSNELINLVSELQKYLITVVKPPKVKDSVRLLEKIRCDYNGNYNQVFDVGRFTILCDNATKLQTAVAVMKKAEKFNLIVSEDKDFFERQSKTHHRFHNIKLYVPKHDVYVEMQATLKNYTTLEGYTVIENPKLSHSFYEHIRAWKPKNAKEEELKQASDETLTKINDIICEWIDDKGIKKIASHYKSHLDIGILKPSQLSQKTESEINNNVPLKIAKFLYEQLCEFTPEKEKGKAIYVIFYEYYKKHIIGYSDPASCADFALLLQESWKQEIEEDVNLLQALETYIPLQANDRAHVDGDDNEKNDSYDCYQHAIEFLERVDERKSEQEQRKVIIIQGKSGSGKSIFCRHLEEILWNNYVSDSKQPIPVYISFSKIYHKRNEKDIILQALQGKHISKEIMNTIREQVSFIFIMDGFDEIFDVYRKSNNEQYFYDRFNLNQWNAKVIITCRSNVLNEDDIHTTLFGTNQNNVITTSMMYLWPFTKQQMHSYIEKFAKMKVKNKKRDGNSDWTPQQYEETLNNYPNLQKWWRSHFYFNSF
;
A
#
# COMPACT_ATOMS: atom_id res chain seq x y z
N MET A 1 16.04 -14.47 -52.98
CA MET A 1 16.81 -14.01 -54.15
C MET A 1 17.83 -13.01 -53.67
N CYS A 2 19.08 -12.98 -54.11
CA CYS A 2 19.93 -13.97 -54.79
C CYS A 2 21.36 -13.59 -54.34
N ASN A 3 22.16 -14.55 -53.88
CA ASN A 3 23.14 -15.26 -54.69
C ASN A 3 24.13 -14.33 -55.44
N VAL A 4 25.43 -14.59 -55.50
CA VAL A 4 26.32 -15.55 -54.79
C VAL A 4 27.75 -15.25 -55.28
N ASN A 5 28.78 -15.88 -54.71
CA ASN A 5 30.08 -16.12 -55.38
C ASN A 5 30.99 -14.88 -55.64
N GLN A 6 32.31 -14.99 -55.87
CA GLN A 6 33.27 -16.11 -56.04
C GLN A 6 34.69 -15.57 -55.69
N ASP A 7 35.82 -16.30 -55.62
CA ASP A 7 36.19 -17.61 -56.14
C ASP A 7 37.43 -18.18 -55.38
N GLN A 8 37.43 -19.51 -55.17
CA GLN A 8 38.53 -20.48 -55.42
C GLN A 8 39.89 -20.43 -54.65
N LYS A 9 40.28 -21.52 -53.94
CA LYS A 9 40.98 -22.79 -54.38
C LYS A 9 42.49 -22.60 -54.55
N ASP A 10 43.38 -23.57 -54.29
CA ASP A 10 43.28 -24.98 -53.85
C ASP A 10 44.66 -25.47 -53.32
N VAL A 11 44.75 -26.77 -52.98
CA VAL A 11 45.96 -27.64 -53.00
C VAL A 11 46.84 -27.79 -51.74
N LYS A 12 46.61 -28.94 -51.07
CA LYS A 12 47.56 -30.00 -50.62
C LYS A 12 49.04 -29.67 -50.33
N GLY A 13 49.57 -30.26 -49.25
CA GLY A 13 50.98 -30.68 -49.15
C GLY A 13 51.50 -30.80 -47.71
N PHE A 14 52.14 -31.91 -47.36
CA PHE A 14 52.69 -32.19 -46.02
C PHE A 14 54.07 -32.88 -46.18
N ILE A 15 54.96 -32.81 -45.17
CA ILE A 15 56.22 -33.59 -45.00
C ILE A 15 57.44 -33.09 -45.83
N PRO A 16 58.74 -33.12 -45.37
CA PRO A 16 59.36 -33.27 -44.01
C PRO A 16 60.57 -32.33 -43.68
N ASN A 17 61.21 -32.61 -42.52
CA ASN A 17 62.61 -32.32 -42.09
C ASN A 17 62.92 -30.89 -41.61
N SER A 18 63.68 -30.65 -40.53
CA SER A 18 64.65 -31.47 -39.75
C SER A 18 64.66 -30.98 -38.26
N SER A 19 65.23 -31.61 -37.22
CA SER A 19 66.05 -32.84 -37.04
C SER A 19 65.94 -33.40 -35.59
N ASN A 20 66.07 -34.72 -35.45
CA ASN A 20 66.43 -35.51 -34.25
C ASN A 20 67.69 -35.00 -33.50
N GLU A 21 68.09 -35.42 -32.28
CA GLU A 21 67.59 -36.24 -31.15
C GLU A 21 68.61 -36.05 -29.98
N LEU A 22 68.26 -36.34 -28.71
CA LEU A 22 68.86 -37.46 -27.93
C LEU A 22 68.40 -37.56 -26.46
N SER A 23 68.06 -38.80 -26.08
CA SER A 23 68.25 -39.50 -24.79
C SER A 23 67.88 -38.89 -23.42
N ARG A 24 66.89 -39.58 -22.79
CA ARG A 24 66.57 -39.77 -21.36
C ARG A 24 67.76 -40.02 -20.40
N ILE A 25 67.47 -39.85 -19.09
CA ILE A 25 67.86 -40.63 -17.86
C ILE A 25 68.19 -39.64 -16.72
N ASP A 26 67.88 -39.83 -15.42
CA ASP A 26 66.86 -40.59 -14.64
C ASP A 26 67.07 -40.23 -13.13
N LYS A 27 66.12 -40.55 -12.23
CA LYS A 27 66.22 -40.51 -10.74
C LYS A 27 66.27 -39.09 -10.09
N GLU A 28 65.73 -38.84 -8.89
CA GLU A 28 65.08 -39.65 -7.83
C GLU A 28 64.10 -38.72 -7.02
N LYS A 29 63.26 -39.10 -6.03
CA LYS A 29 63.03 -40.34 -5.25
C LYS A 29 61.58 -40.46 -4.73
N MET A 30 61.26 -41.64 -4.21
CA MET A 30 60.17 -42.06 -3.31
C MET A 30 60.04 -41.18 -2.03
N ARG A 31 58.98 -41.18 -1.21
CA ARG A 31 57.62 -41.79 -1.16
C ARG A 31 56.89 -41.13 0.04
N LEU A 32 55.58 -40.93 -0.02
CA LEU A 32 54.72 -40.98 1.18
C LEU A 32 53.46 -41.80 0.87
N LEU A 33 53.06 -42.63 1.83
CA LEU A 33 51.91 -43.55 1.76
C LEU A 33 50.82 -43.08 2.73
N GLY A 34 49.55 -43.22 2.34
CA GLY A 34 48.41 -43.12 3.25
C GLY A 34 47.20 -42.42 2.63
N GLY A 35 46.11 -43.16 2.42
CA GLY A 35 44.83 -42.60 1.95
C GLY A 35 44.10 -43.53 0.99
N MET A 36 43.21 -44.38 1.52
CA MET A 36 42.37 -45.27 0.72
C MET A 36 41.46 -44.47 -0.23
N GLN A 37 41.46 -44.86 -1.50
CA GLN A 37 40.48 -44.37 -2.46
C GLN A 37 39.07 -44.85 -2.08
N ASN A 38 38.12 -43.93 -2.04
CA ASN A 38 36.75 -44.25 -2.43
C ASN A 38 36.24 -43.18 -3.39
N ARG A 39 35.37 -43.59 -4.32
CA ARG A 39 35.12 -42.90 -5.60
C ARG A 39 34.64 -41.45 -5.44
N SER A 40 35.08 -40.59 -6.35
CA SER A 40 34.59 -39.23 -6.51
C SER A 40 33.08 -39.19 -6.82
N GLU A 41 32.27 -38.65 -5.91
CA GLU A 41 30.87 -38.30 -6.18
C GLU A 41 30.77 -37.02 -7.05
N GLN A 42 31.31 -37.07 -8.27
CA GLN A 42 31.05 -36.03 -9.26
C GLN A 42 29.59 -36.10 -9.72
N GLY A 43 28.76 -35.18 -9.22
CA GLY A 43 27.44 -34.88 -9.83
C GLY A 43 26.25 -34.72 -8.89
N LYS A 44 26.41 -34.79 -7.55
CA LYS A 44 25.26 -34.82 -6.61
C LYS A 44 24.30 -33.63 -6.71
N HIS A 45 24.76 -32.46 -7.16
CA HIS A 45 23.95 -31.24 -7.29
C HIS A 45 24.23 -30.43 -8.58
N ALA A 46 24.49 -31.13 -9.69
CA ALA A 46 24.90 -30.48 -10.95
C ALA A 46 23.82 -29.55 -11.56
N LYS A 47 22.54 -29.73 -11.22
CA LYS A 47 21.43 -28.89 -11.73
C LYS A 47 21.29 -27.61 -10.92
N GLU A 48 21.39 -27.74 -9.61
CA GLU A 48 21.38 -26.66 -8.62
C GLU A 48 22.57 -25.72 -8.84
N MET A 49 23.76 -26.29 -9.07
CA MET A 49 24.97 -25.56 -9.49
C MET A 49 24.74 -24.72 -10.76
N ASN A 50 24.23 -25.33 -11.82
CA ASN A 50 24.02 -24.65 -13.11
C ASN A 50 22.97 -23.52 -13.00
N VAL A 51 21.92 -23.71 -12.18
CA VAL A 51 20.93 -22.66 -11.87
C VAL A 51 21.57 -21.51 -11.11
N LEU A 52 22.37 -21.78 -10.07
CA LEU A 52 22.99 -20.72 -9.26
C LEU A 52 24.13 -19.99 -9.99
N MET A 53 24.94 -20.69 -10.80
CA MET A 53 25.91 -20.03 -11.69
C MET A 53 25.22 -19.09 -12.69
N LYS A 54 24.03 -19.44 -13.17
CA LYS A 54 23.23 -18.58 -14.06
C LYS A 54 22.55 -17.40 -13.34
N LEU A 55 22.41 -17.45 -12.02
CA LEU A 55 21.83 -16.38 -11.20
C LEU A 55 22.87 -15.45 -10.56
N CYS A 56 24.06 -15.97 -10.24
CA CYS A 56 25.05 -15.31 -9.39
C CYS A 56 26.51 -15.48 -9.85
N GLY A 57 26.77 -16.11 -11.01
CA GLY A 57 28.12 -16.42 -11.50
C GLY A 57 29.01 -15.20 -11.78
N ASP A 58 28.42 -14.03 -11.99
CA ASP A 58 29.15 -12.76 -12.15
C ASP A 58 29.67 -12.19 -10.81
N VAL A 59 29.18 -12.72 -9.68
CA VAL A 59 29.40 -12.19 -8.33
C VAL A 59 30.09 -13.21 -7.40
N ILE A 60 29.97 -14.51 -7.69
CA ILE A 60 30.63 -15.60 -6.94
C ILE A 60 31.40 -16.54 -7.85
N LYS A 61 32.59 -16.96 -7.41
CA LYS A 61 33.39 -18.00 -8.06
C LYS A 61 32.74 -19.38 -7.86
N GLU A 62 32.73 -20.19 -8.93
CA GLU A 62 32.12 -21.53 -8.96
C GLU A 62 32.58 -22.46 -7.82
N GLU A 63 33.85 -22.36 -7.42
CA GLU A 63 34.46 -23.17 -6.36
C GLU A 63 33.86 -22.87 -4.97
N GLU A 64 33.62 -21.60 -4.66
CA GLU A 64 32.99 -21.15 -3.40
C GLU A 64 31.51 -21.55 -3.38
N LEU A 65 30.81 -21.36 -4.52
CA LEU A 65 29.42 -21.79 -4.68
C LEU A 65 29.27 -23.29 -4.45
N LYS A 66 30.20 -24.09 -4.99
CA LYS A 66 30.20 -25.55 -4.88
C LYS A 66 30.37 -25.99 -3.43
N LYS A 67 31.35 -25.41 -2.73
CA LYS A 67 31.60 -25.66 -1.32
C LYS A 67 30.36 -25.35 -0.46
N GLN A 68 29.75 -24.18 -0.64
CA GLN A 68 28.54 -23.80 0.11
C GLN A 68 27.35 -24.72 -0.19
N LEU A 69 27.24 -25.23 -1.42
CA LEU A 69 26.17 -26.13 -1.81
C LEU A 69 26.35 -27.55 -1.27
N GLU A 70 27.60 -28.03 -1.19
CA GLU A 70 27.97 -29.29 -0.53
C GLU A 70 27.76 -29.19 0.99
N GLU A 71 28.18 -28.10 1.64
CA GLU A 71 27.89 -27.80 3.05
C GLU A 71 26.38 -27.70 3.35
N SER A 72 25.58 -27.23 2.39
CA SER A 72 24.12 -27.10 2.51
C SER A 72 23.37 -28.35 2.02
N ASN A 73 24.08 -29.44 1.70
CA ASN A 73 23.53 -30.71 1.21
C ASN A 73 22.54 -30.54 0.02
N GLY A 74 22.84 -29.61 -0.88
CA GLY A 74 22.01 -29.25 -2.04
C GLY A 74 20.89 -28.25 -1.79
N ASN A 75 20.74 -27.71 -0.57
CA ASN A 75 19.69 -26.73 -0.27
C ASN A 75 20.02 -25.33 -0.82
N VAL A 76 19.57 -25.08 -2.05
CA VAL A 76 19.70 -23.81 -2.78
C VAL A 76 19.21 -22.59 -1.97
N PHE A 77 18.17 -22.72 -1.15
CA PHE A 77 17.65 -21.59 -0.37
C PHE A 77 18.65 -21.10 0.68
N VAL A 78 19.28 -22.02 1.41
CA VAL A 78 20.29 -21.69 2.46
C VAL A 78 21.53 -21.05 1.84
N VAL A 79 21.92 -21.46 0.64
CA VAL A 79 23.04 -20.84 -0.10
C VAL A 79 22.69 -19.41 -0.54
N ILE A 80 21.47 -19.17 -1.04
CA ILE A 80 21.00 -17.82 -1.39
C ILE A 80 20.90 -16.94 -0.14
N GLU A 81 20.39 -17.45 0.98
CA GLU A 81 20.26 -16.71 2.24
C GLU A 81 21.63 -16.29 2.81
N ARG A 82 22.60 -17.23 2.89
CA ARG A 82 23.99 -16.92 3.27
C ARG A 82 24.63 -15.89 2.32
N PHE A 83 24.33 -15.97 1.02
CA PHE A 83 24.87 -15.04 0.04
C PHE A 83 24.29 -13.62 0.19
N ILE A 84 22.98 -13.48 0.44
CA ILE A 84 22.34 -12.19 0.73
C ILE A 84 22.97 -11.55 1.98
N ILE A 85 23.18 -12.32 3.05
CA ILE A 85 23.85 -11.84 4.27
C ILE A 85 25.27 -11.35 3.94
N LYS A 86 26.06 -12.14 3.20
CA LYS A 86 27.43 -11.78 2.81
C LYS A 86 27.50 -10.51 1.93
N LEU A 87 26.51 -10.26 1.08
CA LEU A 87 26.38 -9.03 0.29
C LEU A 87 25.92 -7.82 1.13
N MET A 88 25.09 -8.03 2.16
CA MET A 88 24.72 -6.99 3.11
C MET A 88 25.93 -6.54 3.93
N ASP A 89 26.71 -7.48 4.47
CA ASP A 89 27.92 -7.18 5.25
C ASP A 89 28.98 -6.45 4.40
N GLN A 90 29.18 -6.87 3.14
CA GLN A 90 30.10 -6.17 2.22
C GLN A 90 29.65 -4.75 1.89
N ASN A 91 28.34 -4.48 1.76
CA ASN A 91 27.85 -3.13 1.56
C ASN A 91 28.02 -2.23 2.81
N ILE A 92 27.98 -2.80 4.01
CA ILE A 92 28.27 -2.07 5.26
C ILE A 92 29.76 -1.69 5.33
N GLU A 93 30.68 -2.60 4.98
CA GLU A 93 32.11 -2.26 4.85
C GLU A 93 32.35 -1.20 3.76
N VAL A 94 31.73 -1.34 2.58
CA VAL A 94 31.86 -0.37 1.48
C VAL A 94 31.36 1.02 1.92
N GLN A 95 30.20 1.13 2.56
CA GLN A 95 29.71 2.41 3.11
C GLN A 95 30.66 3.01 4.16
N SER A 96 31.34 2.18 4.97
CA SER A 96 32.34 2.66 5.92
C SER A 96 33.63 3.16 5.24
N SER A 97 34.05 2.53 4.13
CA SER A 97 35.26 2.91 3.39
C SER A 97 35.10 4.13 2.48
N PHE A 98 33.88 4.42 2.03
CA PHE A 98 33.60 5.57 1.14
C PHE A 98 33.63 6.94 1.85
N LEU A 99 33.85 6.97 3.17
CA LEU A 99 33.95 8.20 3.96
C LEU A 99 35.35 8.84 4.02
N ASP A 100 36.40 8.17 3.52
CA ASP A 100 37.80 8.58 3.73
C ASP A 100 38.60 8.95 2.45
N THR A 101 37.96 9.14 1.28
CA THR A 101 38.66 9.60 0.05
C THR A 101 38.01 10.79 -0.65
N ASN A 102 38.66 11.96 -0.58
CA ASN A 102 38.32 13.17 -1.33
C ASN A 102 38.89 13.16 -2.76
N THR A 103 38.05 13.18 -3.81
CA THR A 103 38.16 14.11 -4.98
C THR A 103 36.97 14.05 -5.96
N ASP A 104 36.69 15.20 -6.57
CA ASP A 104 35.88 15.51 -7.76
C ASP A 104 34.36 15.20 -7.83
N ARG A 105 33.58 16.25 -8.12
CA ARG A 105 32.14 16.33 -7.74
C ARG A 105 31.14 16.31 -8.91
N SER A 106 31.54 15.89 -10.12
CA SER A 106 30.69 15.95 -11.33
C SER A 106 30.22 14.61 -11.90
N GLU A 107 30.90 13.48 -11.68
CA GLU A 107 30.46 12.16 -12.18
C GLU A 107 29.58 11.39 -11.18
N HIS A 108 29.70 11.66 -9.87
CA HIS A 108 29.02 10.90 -8.81
C HIS A 108 27.49 10.87 -8.88
N LYS A 109 26.83 11.87 -9.50
CA LYS A 109 25.36 11.89 -9.61
C LYS A 109 24.80 10.88 -10.62
N THR A 110 25.59 10.41 -11.57
CA THR A 110 25.13 9.47 -12.60
C THR A 110 25.32 8.02 -12.14
N THR A 111 26.45 7.73 -11.48
CA THR A 111 26.82 6.37 -11.07
C THR A 111 25.94 5.83 -9.95
N GLN A 112 25.52 6.67 -8.99
CA GLN A 112 24.67 6.26 -7.88
C GLN A 112 23.26 5.87 -8.36
N VAL A 113 22.68 6.63 -9.29
CA VAL A 113 21.39 6.33 -9.94
C VAL A 113 21.43 5.03 -10.76
N ILE A 114 22.59 4.64 -11.30
CA ILE A 114 22.75 3.37 -12.02
C ILE A 114 22.84 2.17 -11.06
N CYS A 115 23.46 2.35 -9.89
CA CYS A 115 23.56 1.29 -8.89
C CYS A 115 22.18 0.93 -8.30
N ASP A 116 21.39 1.91 -7.89
CA ASP A 116 20.08 1.68 -7.26
C ASP A 116 19.07 1.04 -8.23
N ASN A 117 19.08 1.45 -9.51
CA ASN A 117 18.20 0.88 -10.53
C ASN A 117 18.55 -0.58 -10.86
N ASN A 118 19.84 -0.93 -10.96
CA ASN A 118 20.27 -2.30 -11.19
C ASN A 118 19.98 -3.20 -9.98
N PHE A 119 20.17 -2.70 -8.75
CA PHE A 119 19.86 -3.44 -7.52
C PHE A 119 18.36 -3.74 -7.40
N SER A 120 17.51 -2.75 -7.67
CA SER A 120 16.05 -2.90 -7.74
C SER A 120 15.63 -3.96 -8.78
N PHE A 121 16.18 -3.89 -10.00
CA PHE A 121 15.86 -4.83 -11.07
C PHE A 121 16.31 -6.27 -10.74
N PHE A 122 17.48 -6.43 -10.11
CA PHE A 122 17.98 -7.73 -9.64
C PHE A 122 17.07 -8.32 -8.55
N PHE A 123 16.66 -7.52 -7.56
CA PHE A 123 15.72 -7.94 -6.52
C PHE A 123 14.36 -8.36 -7.09
N PHE A 124 13.82 -7.60 -8.06
CA PHE A 124 12.55 -7.92 -8.72
C PHE A 124 12.62 -9.23 -9.52
N SER A 125 13.74 -9.45 -10.22
CA SER A 125 14.00 -10.69 -10.98
C SER A 125 14.13 -11.90 -10.05
N LEU A 126 14.87 -11.76 -8.95
CA LEU A 126 15.08 -12.82 -7.97
C LEU A 126 13.78 -13.19 -7.25
N HIS A 127 12.99 -12.21 -6.81
CA HIS A 127 11.71 -12.44 -6.13
C HIS A 127 10.68 -13.13 -7.04
N LYS A 128 10.61 -12.74 -8.32
CA LYS A 128 9.75 -13.38 -9.34
C LYS A 128 10.17 -14.84 -9.62
N THR A 129 11.47 -15.12 -9.56
CA THR A 129 12.04 -16.47 -9.75
C THR A 129 11.82 -17.36 -8.52
N ILE A 130 11.99 -16.82 -7.31
CA ILE A 130 11.70 -17.53 -6.05
C ILE A 130 10.20 -17.85 -5.95
N SER A 131 9.32 -16.92 -6.33
CA SER A 131 7.86 -17.14 -6.40
C SER A 131 7.49 -18.30 -7.35
N THR A 132 8.05 -18.31 -8.56
CA THR A 132 7.80 -19.42 -9.52
C THR A 132 8.39 -20.75 -9.07
N TYR A 133 9.55 -20.75 -8.38
CA TYR A 133 10.13 -21.98 -7.80
C TYR A 133 9.28 -22.55 -6.64
N ASN A 134 8.75 -21.69 -5.76
CA ASN A 134 7.86 -22.09 -4.68
C ASN A 134 6.54 -22.71 -5.19
N ILE A 135 5.98 -22.17 -6.27
CA ILE A 135 4.80 -22.74 -6.96
C ILE A 135 5.10 -24.13 -7.54
N LEU A 136 6.31 -24.34 -8.08
CA LEU A 136 6.77 -25.63 -8.58
C LEU A 136 7.01 -26.66 -7.45
N PHE A 137 7.52 -26.23 -6.30
CA PHE A 137 7.76 -27.12 -5.15
C PHE A 137 6.46 -27.52 -4.44
N ALA A 138 5.49 -26.61 -4.32
CA ALA A 138 4.16 -26.90 -3.76
C ALA A 138 3.43 -28.03 -4.51
N LYS A 139 3.61 -28.11 -5.84
CA LYS A 139 3.06 -29.21 -6.66
C LYS A 139 3.71 -30.57 -6.44
N LYS A 140 4.87 -30.64 -5.77
CA LYS A 140 5.64 -31.88 -5.60
C LYS A 140 5.39 -32.64 -4.29
N LYS A 141 4.64 -32.06 -3.34
CA LYS A 141 4.38 -32.64 -2.00
C LYS A 141 3.10 -33.51 -1.86
N LYS A 142 2.38 -33.82 -2.96
CA LYS A 142 1.23 -34.75 -2.95
C LYS A 142 1.58 -36.13 -3.54
N LYS A 143 2.18 -36.98 -2.71
CA LYS A 143 2.43 -38.45 -2.79
C LYS A 143 3.26 -38.76 -1.52
N LEU A 144 3.01 -39.68 -0.58
CA LEU A 144 2.17 -40.89 -0.38
C LEU A 144 1.90 -41.00 1.17
N PRO A 145 1.28 -42.04 1.75
CA PRO A 145 0.44 -43.13 1.19
C PRO A 145 -0.94 -43.25 1.89
N GLU A 146 -1.73 -44.24 1.44
CA GLU A 146 -3.02 -44.65 2.03
C GLU A 146 -2.84 -45.47 3.31
N ASN A 147 -3.72 -45.28 4.29
CA ASN A 147 -4.32 -46.36 5.08
C ASN A 147 -5.53 -45.87 5.91
N GLU A 148 -6.30 -46.82 6.45
CA GLU A 148 -7.44 -46.64 7.38
C GLU A 148 -8.76 -46.12 6.77
N ARG A 149 -9.42 -47.01 6.01
CA ARG A 149 -10.90 -47.10 5.99
C ARG A 149 -11.34 -48.35 6.74
N SER A 150 -12.01 -48.19 7.88
CA SER A 150 -12.99 -49.17 8.38
C SER A 150 -13.97 -48.50 9.34
N LEU A 151 -15.11 -49.16 9.57
CA LEU A 151 -16.23 -48.75 10.43
C LEU A 151 -17.20 -47.68 9.87
N GLN A 152 -18.35 -48.22 9.44
CA GLN A 152 -19.71 -47.65 9.33
C GLN A 152 -20.31 -47.67 7.92
N LYS A 153 -20.57 -48.90 7.45
CA LYS A 153 -21.68 -49.24 6.55
C LYS A 153 -22.60 -50.18 7.31
N GLU A 154 -23.73 -49.67 7.82
CA GLU A 154 -24.94 -50.43 8.14
C GLU A 154 -26.06 -49.44 8.49
N ALA A 155 -27.31 -49.83 8.18
CA ALA A 155 -28.44 -48.94 7.86
C ALA A 155 -28.19 -48.06 6.61
N SER A 156 -29.06 -48.02 5.59
CA SER A 156 -30.42 -48.53 5.49
C SER A 156 -30.72 -49.06 4.08
N ILE A 157 -31.11 -50.32 3.96
CA ILE A 157 -31.88 -50.83 2.81
C ILE A 157 -33.35 -50.68 3.18
N GLU A 158 -34.04 -49.76 2.52
CA GLU A 158 -35.46 -49.84 2.11
C GLU A 158 -35.88 -48.51 1.45
N ILE A 159 -36.86 -48.59 0.55
CA ILE A 159 -37.30 -47.58 -0.45
C ILE A 159 -36.54 -47.70 -1.78
N GLU A 160 -36.72 -48.85 -2.43
CA GLU A 160 -36.47 -49.03 -3.86
C GLU A 160 -37.80 -49.30 -4.58
N GLN A 161 -38.46 -48.23 -5.05
CA GLN A 161 -39.47 -48.23 -6.12
C GLN A 161 -39.98 -46.80 -6.40
N THR A 162 -39.25 -46.07 -7.27
CA THR A 162 -39.68 -44.99 -8.21
C THR A 162 -38.61 -43.90 -8.46
N SER A 163 -37.46 -44.26 -9.05
CA SER A 163 -36.53 -43.26 -9.64
C SER A 163 -35.54 -43.84 -10.67
N GLU A 164 -36.01 -44.37 -11.80
CA GLU A 164 -35.15 -44.77 -12.94
C GLU A 164 -34.63 -43.58 -13.78
N LYS A 165 -34.11 -42.53 -13.13
CA LYS A 165 -33.29 -41.47 -13.74
C LYS A 165 -32.30 -40.94 -12.71
N LEU A 166 -31.11 -41.56 -12.66
CA LEU A 166 -29.81 -41.07 -12.14
C LEU A 166 -28.97 -42.27 -11.68
N LYS A 167 -28.25 -42.91 -12.61
CA LYS A 167 -27.18 -43.84 -12.24
C LYS A 167 -25.93 -43.03 -11.91
N LYS A 168 -25.34 -43.25 -10.73
CA LYS A 168 -23.96 -42.83 -10.46
C LYS A 168 -23.05 -43.75 -11.27
N GLU A 169 -22.24 -43.17 -12.15
CA GLU A 169 -21.15 -43.87 -12.83
C GLU A 169 -19.90 -43.88 -11.91
N ASP A 170 -19.13 -44.97 -11.94
CA ASP A 170 -17.87 -45.06 -11.19
C ASP A 170 -16.83 -44.06 -11.71
N GLU A 171 -16.06 -43.46 -10.80
CA GLU A 171 -15.05 -42.44 -11.09
C GLU A 171 -13.88 -43.01 -11.92
N ARG A 172 -14.05 -43.01 -13.25
CA ARG A 172 -12.94 -43.17 -14.21
C ARG A 172 -12.21 -41.83 -14.35
N ALA A 173 -10.89 -41.88 -14.54
CA ALA A 173 -10.12 -40.66 -14.82
C ALA A 173 -10.52 -40.08 -16.20
N GLU A 174 -10.88 -38.81 -16.24
CA GLU A 174 -11.30 -38.10 -17.47
C GLU A 174 -10.29 -37.00 -17.84
N ILE A 175 -10.22 -36.65 -19.12
CA ILE A 175 -9.30 -35.62 -19.64
C ILE A 175 -10.08 -34.46 -20.28
N GLY A 176 -9.69 -33.22 -19.95
CA GLY A 176 -10.31 -32.00 -20.47
C GLY A 176 -11.17 -31.27 -19.45
N GLU A 177 -11.32 -29.96 -19.63
CA GLU A 177 -12.17 -29.11 -18.78
C GLU A 177 -13.55 -28.93 -19.39
N THR A 178 -14.60 -29.10 -18.58
CA THR A 178 -15.96 -28.72 -18.95
C THR A 178 -16.24 -27.26 -18.58
N ARG A 179 -17.03 -26.56 -19.40
CA ARG A 179 -17.41 -25.15 -19.21
C ARG A 179 -18.87 -24.93 -19.62
N PRO A 180 -19.51 -23.79 -19.26
CA PRO A 180 -20.88 -23.47 -19.67
C PRO A 180 -21.12 -23.61 -21.19
N GLY A 181 -22.34 -23.99 -21.56
CA GLY A 181 -22.71 -24.39 -22.91
C GLY A 181 -22.48 -25.88 -23.16
N ILE A 182 -22.19 -26.23 -24.42
CA ILE A 182 -22.07 -27.60 -24.92
C ILE A 182 -20.68 -28.17 -24.63
N ASN A 183 -20.63 -29.38 -24.07
CA ASN A 183 -19.43 -30.19 -23.86
C ASN A 183 -19.68 -31.58 -24.45
N LEU A 184 -18.76 -32.06 -25.28
CA LEU A 184 -18.85 -33.37 -25.93
C LEU A 184 -17.80 -34.32 -25.34
N GLN A 185 -18.19 -35.54 -25.02
CA GLN A 185 -17.30 -36.60 -24.55
C GLN A 185 -17.09 -37.62 -25.65
N GLY A 186 -15.83 -37.89 -26.00
CA GLY A 186 -15.43 -38.91 -26.96
C GLY A 186 -14.07 -39.50 -26.61
N TYR A 187 -13.45 -40.22 -27.55
CA TYR A 187 -12.15 -40.85 -27.35
C TYR A 187 -11.13 -40.34 -28.35
N CYS A 188 -9.91 -40.07 -27.90
CA CYS A 188 -8.81 -39.65 -28.77
C CYS A 188 -8.25 -40.86 -29.53
N THR A 189 -8.16 -40.77 -30.86
CA THR A 189 -7.58 -41.82 -31.72
C THR A 189 -6.13 -41.54 -32.14
N HIS A 190 -5.47 -40.53 -31.55
CA HIS A 190 -4.08 -40.23 -31.85
C HIS A 190 -3.16 -41.15 -31.05
N THR A 191 -2.44 -42.04 -31.75
CA THR A 191 -1.58 -43.07 -31.15
C THR A 191 -0.59 -42.56 -30.12
N ASP A 192 -0.13 -41.31 -30.24
CA ASP A 192 0.84 -40.73 -29.31
C ASP A 192 0.27 -39.96 -28.12
N CYS A 193 -1.03 -39.64 -28.16
CA CYS A 193 -1.77 -38.96 -27.11
C CYS A 193 -1.89 -39.82 -25.84
N LEU A 194 -1.72 -39.20 -24.66
CA LEU A 194 -1.83 -39.93 -23.39
C LEU A 194 -3.26 -40.42 -23.15
N ALA A 195 -4.25 -39.60 -23.54
CA ALA A 195 -5.66 -39.98 -23.48
C ALA A 195 -5.98 -41.23 -24.32
N SER A 196 -5.35 -41.36 -25.49
CA SER A 196 -5.52 -42.53 -26.37
C SER A 196 -4.85 -43.77 -25.78
N LYS A 197 -3.58 -43.65 -25.36
CA LYS A 197 -2.79 -44.74 -24.76
C LYS A 197 -3.43 -45.35 -23.51
N ALA A 198 -4.13 -44.54 -22.71
CA ALA A 198 -4.83 -44.97 -21.51
C ALA A 198 -6.35 -45.19 -21.70
N ASN A 199 -6.87 -45.06 -22.94
CA ASN A 199 -8.29 -45.16 -23.29
C ASN A 199 -9.22 -44.34 -22.39
N LEU A 200 -8.80 -43.11 -22.07
CA LEU A 200 -9.54 -42.21 -21.16
C LEU A 200 -10.57 -41.39 -21.93
N PRO A 201 -11.77 -41.18 -21.38
CA PRO A 201 -12.76 -40.30 -22.00
C PRO A 201 -12.26 -38.86 -22.02
N VAL A 202 -12.51 -38.17 -23.13
CA VAL A 202 -12.02 -36.82 -23.41
C VAL A 202 -13.19 -35.86 -23.58
N TRP A 203 -13.25 -34.84 -22.72
CA TRP A 203 -14.15 -33.71 -22.86
C TRP A 203 -13.59 -32.66 -23.83
N VAL A 204 -14.45 -32.23 -24.74
CA VAL A 204 -14.24 -31.09 -25.63
C VAL A 204 -15.33 -30.07 -25.35
N ASN A 205 -14.95 -28.90 -24.83
CA ASN A 205 -15.87 -27.77 -24.68
C ASN A 205 -16.05 -27.04 -26.02
N ILE A 206 -17.30 -26.87 -26.44
CA ILE A 206 -17.70 -26.10 -27.62
C ILE A 206 -18.22 -24.71 -27.20
N GLY A 207 -18.80 -24.60 -26.01
CA GLY A 207 -19.37 -23.35 -25.48
C GLY A 207 -20.82 -23.12 -25.92
N PHE A 208 -21.24 -21.85 -25.97
CA PHE A 208 -22.58 -21.47 -26.41
C PHE A 208 -22.66 -21.34 -27.93
N GLY A 209 -23.77 -21.78 -28.51
CA GLY A 209 -24.01 -21.75 -29.96
C GLY A 209 -24.90 -22.89 -30.43
N ASP A 210 -25.08 -22.95 -31.74
CA ASP A 210 -25.79 -24.02 -32.45
C ASP A 210 -24.73 -24.86 -33.20
N ILE A 211 -24.72 -26.18 -32.99
CA ILE A 211 -23.86 -27.13 -33.72
C ILE A 211 -24.68 -28.29 -34.30
N SER A 212 -24.20 -28.85 -35.40
CA SER A 212 -24.62 -30.15 -35.90
C SER A 212 -23.41 -31.06 -36.09
N PHE A 213 -23.55 -32.33 -35.70
CA PHE A 213 -22.47 -33.32 -35.87
C PHE A 213 -23.01 -34.73 -36.07
N VAL A 214 -22.22 -35.56 -36.76
CA VAL A 214 -22.51 -36.99 -36.92
C VAL A 214 -21.55 -37.75 -36.01
N SER A 215 -22.11 -38.48 -35.04
CA SER A 215 -21.39 -38.89 -33.81
C SER A 215 -20.14 -39.75 -34.03
N ASP A 216 -20.09 -40.53 -35.11
CA ASP A 216 -18.97 -41.40 -35.51
C ASP A 216 -18.01 -40.75 -36.53
N LYS A 217 -18.44 -39.70 -37.24
CA LYS A 217 -17.68 -39.10 -38.37
C LYS A 217 -17.03 -37.77 -38.03
N THR A 218 -17.66 -36.95 -37.19
CA THR A 218 -17.11 -35.66 -36.79
C THR A 218 -15.95 -35.87 -35.82
N SER A 219 -14.83 -35.16 -36.05
CA SER A 219 -13.66 -35.18 -35.17
C SER A 219 -13.44 -33.81 -34.53
N TYR A 220 -12.97 -33.81 -33.29
CA TYR A 220 -12.73 -32.60 -32.50
C TYR A 220 -11.29 -32.55 -31.98
N CYS A 221 -10.79 -31.34 -31.73
CA CYS A 221 -9.47 -31.11 -31.16
C CYS A 221 -9.37 -31.66 -29.73
N CYS A 222 -8.46 -32.60 -29.52
CA CYS A 222 -8.18 -33.14 -28.19
C CYS A 222 -7.43 -32.09 -27.34
N PRO A 223 -7.84 -31.79 -26.10
CA PRO A 223 -7.14 -30.83 -25.24
C PRO A 223 -5.72 -31.27 -24.84
N ASP A 224 -5.42 -32.58 -24.86
CA ASP A 224 -4.09 -33.14 -24.55
C ASP A 224 -3.12 -32.96 -25.73
N CYS A 225 -3.36 -33.65 -26.85
CA CYS A 225 -2.45 -33.60 -28.01
C CYS A 225 -2.70 -32.44 -29.00
N ARG A 226 -3.78 -31.65 -28.82
CA ARG A 226 -4.21 -30.53 -29.68
C ARG A 226 -4.57 -30.89 -31.13
N GLN A 227 -4.57 -32.18 -31.49
CA GLN A 227 -4.94 -32.68 -32.82
C GLN A 227 -6.45 -32.97 -32.93
N SER A 228 -7.05 -32.76 -34.10
CA SER A 228 -8.46 -33.10 -34.39
C SER A 228 -8.68 -34.60 -34.49
N THR A 229 -8.78 -35.23 -33.31
CA THR A 229 -8.60 -36.69 -33.13
C THR A 229 -9.52 -37.28 -32.08
N VAL A 230 -10.32 -36.48 -31.37
CA VAL A 230 -11.44 -36.98 -30.57
C VAL A 230 -12.54 -37.37 -31.55
N LYS A 231 -12.83 -38.67 -31.65
CA LYS A 231 -13.90 -39.25 -32.47
C LYS A 231 -14.89 -40.00 -31.59
N SER A 232 -15.98 -40.47 -32.20
CA SER A 232 -16.99 -41.31 -31.55
C SER A 232 -17.53 -40.65 -30.29
N VAL A 233 -18.26 -39.54 -30.47
CA VAL A 233 -18.91 -38.84 -29.36
C VAL A 233 -19.95 -39.78 -28.75
N VAL A 234 -19.76 -40.13 -27.47
CA VAL A 234 -20.61 -41.08 -26.73
C VAL A 234 -21.57 -40.40 -25.76
N LYS A 235 -21.26 -39.17 -25.35
CA LYS A 235 -22.02 -38.43 -24.34
C LYS A 235 -21.89 -36.94 -24.62
N THR A 236 -22.98 -36.20 -24.41
CA THR A 236 -22.96 -34.73 -24.42
C THR A 236 -23.43 -34.25 -23.05
N MET A 237 -22.69 -33.32 -22.47
CA MET A 237 -23.09 -32.56 -21.30
C MET A 237 -23.35 -31.11 -21.69
N ILE A 238 -24.57 -30.63 -21.47
CA ILE A 238 -24.93 -29.22 -21.66
C ILE A 238 -25.12 -28.60 -20.28
N SER A 239 -24.55 -27.41 -20.04
CA SER A 239 -24.54 -26.81 -18.71
C SER A 239 -24.75 -25.29 -18.69
N ASN A 240 -25.40 -24.79 -17.65
CA ASN A 240 -25.70 -23.37 -17.40
C ASN A 240 -26.31 -22.65 -18.63
N SER A 241 -27.26 -23.31 -19.32
CA SER A 241 -27.82 -22.83 -20.60
C SER A 241 -29.25 -23.31 -20.84
N GLU A 242 -30.09 -22.42 -21.40
CA GLU A 242 -31.28 -22.83 -22.14
C GLU A 242 -30.84 -23.57 -23.40
N HIS A 243 -31.31 -24.80 -23.59
CA HIS A 243 -30.81 -25.65 -24.65
C HIS A 243 -31.86 -26.55 -25.29
N SER A 244 -31.51 -27.04 -26.48
CA SER A 244 -32.26 -28.08 -27.15
C SER A 244 -31.34 -29.08 -27.82
N ILE A 245 -31.69 -30.36 -27.75
CA ILE A 245 -31.05 -31.44 -28.49
C ILE A 245 -32.10 -32.17 -29.35
N CYS A 246 -31.74 -32.40 -30.61
CA CYS A 246 -32.53 -33.16 -31.58
C CYS A 246 -31.63 -34.21 -32.23
N ALA A 247 -32.15 -35.41 -32.47
CA ALA A 247 -31.47 -36.46 -33.22
C ALA A 247 -32.31 -36.78 -34.46
N ASN A 248 -31.67 -37.15 -35.58
CA ASN A 248 -32.39 -37.42 -36.82
C ASN A 248 -33.33 -38.65 -36.77
N ASP A 249 -33.22 -39.51 -35.74
CA ASP A 249 -34.15 -40.60 -35.46
C ASP A 249 -35.37 -40.17 -34.61
N THR A 250 -35.40 -38.91 -34.10
CA THR A 250 -36.48 -38.39 -33.25
C THR A 250 -37.11 -37.11 -33.81
N LEU A 251 -38.42 -37.13 -34.01
CA LEU A 251 -39.20 -35.96 -34.47
C LEU A 251 -39.39 -34.88 -33.39
N VAL A 252 -38.97 -35.12 -32.15
CA VAL A 252 -39.20 -34.24 -31.00
C VAL A 252 -37.86 -33.77 -30.43
N SER A 253 -37.56 -32.47 -30.59
CA SER A 253 -36.44 -31.84 -29.90
C SER A 253 -36.70 -31.80 -28.39
N VAL A 254 -35.80 -32.36 -27.58
CA VAL A 254 -35.82 -32.15 -26.14
C VAL A 254 -35.35 -30.72 -25.88
N LYS A 255 -36.17 -29.92 -25.19
CA LYS A 255 -35.82 -28.57 -24.72
C LYS A 255 -35.71 -28.59 -23.21
N ASP A 256 -34.67 -27.95 -22.68
CA ASP A 256 -34.35 -28.02 -21.27
C ASP A 256 -33.55 -26.77 -20.81
N ASN A 257 -33.62 -26.46 -19.51
CA ASN A 257 -32.88 -25.38 -18.87
C ASN A 257 -32.36 -25.76 -17.47
N HIS A 258 -32.23 -27.05 -17.14
CA HIS A 258 -31.45 -27.45 -15.96
C HIS A 258 -29.97 -27.10 -16.13
N TYR A 259 -29.28 -26.82 -15.03
CA TYR A 259 -27.90 -26.36 -14.96
C TYR A 259 -26.88 -27.36 -15.52
N GLN A 260 -27.24 -28.65 -15.58
CA GLN A 260 -26.38 -29.72 -16.09
C GLN A 260 -27.25 -30.89 -16.59
N CYS A 261 -27.34 -31.06 -17.91
CA CYS A 261 -28.02 -32.19 -18.55
C CYS A 261 -27.02 -33.09 -19.25
N PHE A 262 -27.18 -34.41 -19.08
CA PHE A 262 -26.38 -35.43 -19.75
C PHE A 262 -27.23 -36.20 -20.75
N TYR A 263 -26.77 -36.24 -21.99
CA TYR A 263 -27.41 -36.95 -23.09
C TYR A 263 -26.48 -38.05 -23.62
N PRO A 264 -26.90 -39.33 -23.62
CA PRO A 264 -26.16 -40.39 -24.31
C PRO A 264 -26.28 -40.19 -25.81
N ILE A 265 -25.17 -40.31 -26.53
CA ILE A 265 -25.08 -40.09 -27.97
C ILE A 265 -24.91 -41.46 -28.66
N LYS A 266 -25.85 -41.79 -29.55
CA LYS A 266 -25.81 -43.03 -30.33
C LYS A 266 -24.84 -42.87 -31.52
N PRO A 267 -23.98 -43.86 -31.83
CA PRO A 267 -23.16 -43.87 -33.04
C PRO A 267 -24.01 -43.78 -34.33
N GLY A 268 -23.48 -43.11 -35.36
CA GLY A 268 -24.07 -43.07 -36.71
C GLY A 268 -25.21 -42.07 -36.93
N LEU A 269 -25.72 -41.42 -35.89
CA LEU A 269 -26.80 -40.44 -35.99
C LEU A 269 -26.28 -39.00 -36.15
N LEU A 270 -27.09 -38.17 -36.82
CA LEU A 270 -26.90 -36.73 -36.88
C LEU A 270 -27.62 -36.11 -35.67
N TYR A 271 -26.88 -35.34 -34.87
CA TYR A 271 -27.41 -34.56 -33.77
C TYR A 271 -27.33 -33.07 -34.08
N GLU A 272 -28.40 -32.34 -33.77
CA GLU A 272 -28.43 -30.88 -33.69
C GLU A 272 -28.54 -30.46 -32.23
N LEU A 273 -27.61 -29.61 -31.78
CA LEU A 273 -27.55 -29.12 -30.41
C LEU A 273 -27.51 -27.60 -30.44
N LYS A 274 -28.30 -26.98 -29.58
CA LYS A 274 -28.37 -25.52 -29.41
C LYS A 274 -28.24 -25.22 -27.94
N ALA A 275 -27.30 -24.39 -27.54
CA ALA A 275 -27.16 -23.93 -26.16
C ALA A 275 -26.97 -22.42 -26.13
N LYS A 276 -27.87 -21.73 -25.43
CA LYS A 276 -27.88 -20.27 -25.29
C LYS A 276 -27.67 -19.91 -23.82
N THR A 277 -27.01 -18.79 -23.57
CA THR A 277 -26.93 -18.23 -22.22
C THR A 277 -28.35 -18.01 -21.69
N ILE A 278 -28.62 -18.47 -20.47
CA ILE A 278 -29.89 -18.19 -19.79
C ILE A 278 -30.19 -16.69 -19.80
N ARG A 279 -31.46 -16.33 -19.93
CA ARG A 279 -31.92 -14.92 -19.95
C ARG A 279 -33.30 -14.82 -19.32
N GLN A 280 -33.65 -13.66 -18.77
CA GLN A 280 -35.03 -13.41 -18.39
C GLN A 280 -35.94 -13.41 -19.64
N HIS A 281 -37.19 -13.80 -19.46
CA HIS A 281 -38.20 -13.88 -20.53
C HIS A 281 -39.18 -12.69 -20.54
N ALA A 282 -38.83 -11.61 -19.84
CA ALA A 282 -39.67 -10.43 -19.73
C ALA A 282 -39.74 -9.63 -21.04
N THR A 283 -40.87 -8.96 -21.23
CA THR A 283 -41.19 -8.13 -22.40
C THR A 283 -40.87 -6.64 -22.18
N SER A 284 -40.75 -6.20 -20.92
CA SER A 284 -40.23 -4.89 -20.51
C SER A 284 -39.51 -4.99 -19.16
N LEU A 285 -38.93 -3.88 -18.69
CA LEU A 285 -38.34 -3.82 -17.34
C LEU A 285 -39.41 -3.91 -16.24
N GLU A 286 -40.57 -3.29 -16.46
CA GLU A 286 -41.72 -3.31 -15.55
C GLU A 286 -42.31 -4.73 -15.44
N ASP A 287 -42.40 -5.44 -16.56
CA ASP A 287 -42.77 -6.86 -16.63
C ASP A 287 -41.75 -7.73 -15.85
N LEU A 288 -40.45 -7.47 -16.01
CA LEU A 288 -39.40 -8.17 -15.23
C LEU A 288 -39.53 -7.94 -13.72
N ILE A 289 -39.76 -6.70 -13.29
CA ILE A 289 -39.94 -6.34 -11.88
C ILE A 289 -41.19 -7.04 -11.33
N SER A 290 -42.34 -6.91 -12.00
CA SER A 290 -43.63 -7.49 -11.60
C SER A 290 -43.57 -9.02 -11.48
N ARG A 291 -42.98 -9.70 -12.48
CA ARG A 291 -42.77 -11.16 -12.44
C ARG A 291 -41.82 -11.58 -11.33
N SER A 292 -40.73 -10.82 -11.12
CA SER A 292 -39.77 -11.11 -10.04
C SER A 292 -40.43 -10.98 -8.67
N GLU A 293 -41.19 -9.91 -8.41
CA GLU A 293 -41.91 -9.72 -7.14
C GLU A 293 -42.95 -10.82 -6.90
N SER A 294 -43.72 -11.16 -7.94
CA SER A 294 -44.70 -12.25 -7.92
C SER A 294 -44.03 -13.60 -7.61
N ALA A 295 -42.93 -13.92 -8.31
CA ALA A 295 -42.17 -15.14 -8.07
C ALA A 295 -41.59 -15.19 -6.66
N MET A 296 -41.02 -14.09 -6.16
CA MET A 296 -40.51 -13.99 -4.78
C MET A 296 -41.60 -14.08 -3.69
N MET A 297 -42.88 -14.09 -4.06
CA MET A 297 -44.04 -14.33 -3.19
C MET A 297 -44.76 -15.67 -3.49
N SER A 298 -44.25 -16.45 -4.45
CA SER A 298 -44.82 -17.74 -4.84
C SER A 298 -44.66 -18.81 -3.75
N ASN A 299 -45.60 -19.75 -3.69
CA ASN A 299 -45.56 -20.87 -2.75
C ASN A 299 -44.32 -21.75 -2.96
N GLU A 300 -43.85 -21.85 -4.20
CA GLU A 300 -42.62 -22.54 -4.60
C GLU A 300 -41.40 -22.02 -3.82
N LEU A 301 -41.18 -20.70 -3.84
CA LEU A 301 -40.05 -20.09 -3.13
C LEU A 301 -40.31 -19.97 -1.63
N ILE A 302 -41.55 -19.75 -1.17
CA ILE A 302 -41.88 -19.79 0.26
C ILE A 302 -41.54 -21.15 0.85
N ASN A 303 -41.91 -22.26 0.19
CA ASN A 303 -41.62 -23.61 0.65
C ASN A 303 -40.11 -23.91 0.69
N LEU A 304 -39.35 -23.47 -0.32
CA LEU A 304 -37.89 -23.60 -0.34
C LEU A 304 -37.24 -22.80 0.82
N VAL A 305 -37.69 -21.57 1.06
CA VAL A 305 -37.21 -20.73 2.16
C VAL A 305 -37.57 -21.34 3.52
N SER A 306 -38.79 -21.87 3.68
CA SER A 306 -39.20 -22.58 4.90
C SER A 306 -38.37 -23.85 5.14
N GLU A 307 -38.00 -24.61 4.10
CA GLU A 307 -37.09 -25.75 4.25
C GLU A 307 -35.69 -25.31 4.70
N LEU A 308 -35.12 -24.26 4.11
CA LEU A 308 -33.84 -23.69 4.55
C LEU A 308 -33.89 -23.25 6.03
N GLN A 309 -34.98 -22.60 6.45
CA GLN A 309 -35.17 -22.12 7.82
C GLN A 309 -35.24 -23.26 8.86
N LYS A 310 -35.70 -24.47 8.50
CA LYS A 310 -35.67 -25.65 9.40
C LYS A 310 -34.26 -26.01 9.85
N TYR A 311 -33.24 -25.77 9.00
CA TYR A 311 -31.82 -26.00 9.34
C TYR A 311 -31.18 -24.79 10.06
N LEU A 312 -32.00 -23.87 10.57
CA LEU A 312 -31.57 -22.63 11.21
C LEU A 312 -30.68 -21.77 10.29
N ILE A 313 -31.00 -21.73 8.99
CA ILE A 313 -30.31 -20.90 7.99
C ILE A 313 -31.08 -19.59 7.83
N THR A 314 -30.38 -18.47 7.95
CA THR A 314 -30.99 -17.14 7.78
C THR A 314 -31.12 -16.83 6.29
N VAL A 315 -32.34 -16.62 5.80
CA VAL A 315 -32.59 -16.18 4.42
C VAL A 315 -33.09 -14.74 4.45
N VAL A 316 -32.34 -13.83 3.85
CA VAL A 316 -32.68 -12.40 3.78
C VAL A 316 -33.24 -12.08 2.40
N LYS A 317 -34.47 -11.57 2.39
CA LYS A 317 -35.17 -11.03 1.22
C LYS A 317 -35.12 -9.50 1.27
N PRO A 318 -34.73 -8.79 0.20
CA PRO A 318 -34.88 -7.34 0.13
C PRO A 318 -36.38 -6.96 0.17
N PRO A 319 -36.78 -5.92 0.92
CA PRO A 319 -38.19 -5.63 1.17
C PRO A 319 -38.98 -5.15 -0.05
N LYS A 320 -38.28 -4.63 -1.07
CA LYS A 320 -38.79 -4.30 -2.41
C LYS A 320 -37.69 -4.61 -3.44
N VAL A 321 -38.07 -4.69 -4.72
CA VAL A 321 -37.07 -4.66 -5.79
C VAL A 321 -36.25 -3.36 -5.71
N LYS A 322 -34.98 -3.49 -6.10
CA LYS A 322 -33.92 -2.47 -6.13
C LYS A 322 -34.42 -1.11 -6.63
N ASP A 323 -33.90 -0.04 -6.04
CA ASP A 323 -34.06 1.35 -6.52
C ASP A 323 -33.99 1.40 -8.05
N SER A 324 -35.08 1.87 -8.67
CA SER A 324 -35.27 1.83 -10.12
C SER A 324 -34.22 2.65 -10.88
N VAL A 325 -33.74 3.74 -10.30
CA VAL A 325 -32.67 4.56 -10.89
C VAL A 325 -31.36 3.76 -10.94
N ARG A 326 -31.02 3.12 -9.82
CA ARG A 326 -29.82 2.28 -9.69
C ARG A 326 -29.89 0.99 -10.52
N LEU A 327 -31.10 0.43 -10.70
CA LEU A 327 -31.34 -0.70 -11.59
C LEU A 327 -31.16 -0.31 -13.06
N LEU A 328 -31.72 0.83 -13.49
CA LEU A 328 -31.55 1.37 -14.85
C LEU A 328 -30.08 1.68 -15.17
N GLU A 329 -29.35 2.30 -14.24
CA GLU A 329 -27.91 2.53 -14.39
C GLU A 329 -27.16 1.20 -14.58
N LYS A 330 -27.44 0.19 -13.74
CA LYS A 330 -26.84 -1.14 -13.86
C LYS A 330 -27.13 -1.79 -15.21
N ILE A 331 -28.38 -1.74 -15.68
CA ILE A 331 -28.79 -2.27 -16.99
C ILE A 331 -27.98 -1.61 -18.12
N ARG A 332 -27.81 -0.28 -18.05
CA ARG A 332 -27.07 0.49 -19.06
C ARG A 332 -25.57 0.20 -19.05
N CYS A 333 -24.95 0.12 -17.87
CA CYS A 333 -23.50 -0.01 -17.70
C CYS A 333 -23.01 -1.46 -17.81
N ASP A 334 -23.64 -2.40 -17.10
CA ASP A 334 -23.17 -3.78 -16.96
C ASP A 334 -23.67 -4.68 -18.11
N TYR A 335 -24.82 -4.34 -18.71
CA TYR A 335 -25.56 -5.20 -19.67
C TYR A 335 -25.90 -4.51 -21.00
N ASN A 336 -25.28 -3.37 -21.32
CA ASN A 336 -25.49 -2.61 -22.57
C ASN A 336 -26.97 -2.29 -22.88
N GLY A 337 -27.79 -2.04 -21.85
CA GLY A 337 -29.23 -1.77 -21.99
C GLY A 337 -30.13 -3.01 -21.97
N ASN A 338 -29.58 -4.22 -21.96
CA ASN A 338 -30.35 -5.46 -22.01
C ASN A 338 -30.84 -5.90 -20.62
N TYR A 339 -32.05 -5.48 -20.24
CA TYR A 339 -32.68 -5.86 -18.97
C TYR A 339 -32.86 -7.37 -18.81
N ASN A 340 -32.96 -8.13 -19.91
CA ASN A 340 -33.12 -9.59 -19.86
C ASN A 340 -31.83 -10.34 -19.46
N GLN A 341 -30.72 -9.65 -19.20
CA GLN A 341 -29.52 -10.24 -18.59
C GLN A 341 -29.41 -10.00 -17.07
N VAL A 342 -30.38 -9.30 -16.46
CA VAL A 342 -30.35 -8.97 -15.03
C VAL A 342 -31.05 -10.03 -14.20
N PHE A 343 -30.29 -10.67 -13.30
CA PHE A 343 -30.79 -11.70 -12.40
C PHE A 343 -30.93 -11.24 -10.94
N ASP A 344 -30.31 -10.11 -10.55
CA ASP A 344 -30.40 -9.56 -9.19
C ASP A 344 -31.66 -8.69 -8.94
N VAL A 345 -32.68 -8.80 -9.81
CA VAL A 345 -34.01 -8.19 -9.59
C VAL A 345 -34.76 -8.97 -8.51
N GLY A 346 -35.00 -10.26 -8.77
CA GLY A 346 -35.50 -11.20 -7.78
C GLY A 346 -34.33 -11.92 -7.11
N ARG A 347 -33.86 -11.44 -5.95
CA ARG A 347 -32.67 -11.97 -5.28
C ARG A 347 -32.91 -12.30 -3.80
N PHE A 348 -32.40 -13.43 -3.35
CA PHE A 348 -32.28 -13.81 -1.94
C PHE A 348 -30.80 -13.91 -1.53
N THR A 349 -30.47 -13.44 -0.33
CA THR A 349 -29.15 -13.62 0.28
C THR A 349 -29.27 -14.64 1.42
N ILE A 350 -28.58 -15.76 1.30
CA ILE A 350 -28.61 -16.85 2.27
C ILE A 350 -27.35 -16.76 3.15
N LEU A 351 -27.56 -16.58 4.45
CA LEU A 351 -26.51 -16.31 5.42
C LEU A 351 -26.33 -17.51 6.35
N CYS A 352 -25.19 -18.19 6.18
CA CYS A 352 -24.85 -19.40 6.92
C CYS A 352 -23.86 -19.09 8.05
N ASP A 353 -23.99 -19.76 9.20
CA ASP A 353 -23.07 -19.55 10.33
C ASP A 353 -21.70 -20.21 10.11
N ASN A 354 -21.65 -21.29 9.31
CA ASN A 354 -20.45 -22.09 9.07
C ASN A 354 -20.54 -22.84 7.72
N ALA A 355 -19.41 -23.44 7.32
CA ALA A 355 -19.29 -24.19 6.06
C ALA A 355 -20.28 -25.38 5.94
N THR A 356 -20.60 -26.05 7.05
CA THR A 356 -21.58 -27.15 7.06
C THR A 356 -22.98 -26.64 6.71
N LYS A 357 -23.44 -25.54 7.32
CA LYS A 357 -24.71 -24.89 6.95
C LYS A 357 -24.72 -24.38 5.51
N LEU A 358 -23.58 -23.88 5.01
CA LEU A 358 -23.45 -23.49 3.60
C LEU A 358 -23.63 -24.68 2.65
N GLN A 359 -22.97 -25.81 2.93
CA GLN A 359 -23.16 -27.06 2.17
C GLN A 359 -24.61 -27.56 2.26
N THR A 360 -25.25 -27.48 3.44
CA THR A 360 -26.66 -27.80 3.61
C THR A 360 -27.56 -26.89 2.77
N ALA A 361 -27.35 -25.57 2.78
CA ALA A 361 -28.09 -24.61 1.98
C ALA A 361 -28.02 -24.94 0.49
N VAL A 362 -26.80 -25.20 -0.02
CA VAL A 362 -26.55 -25.59 -1.40
C VAL A 362 -27.21 -26.94 -1.73
N ALA A 363 -27.16 -27.92 -0.83
CA ALA A 363 -27.80 -29.22 -1.03
C ALA A 363 -29.35 -29.16 -1.01
N VAL A 364 -29.94 -28.20 -0.29
CA VAL A 364 -31.39 -27.92 -0.30
C VAL A 364 -31.77 -27.20 -1.59
N MET A 365 -31.04 -26.14 -1.97
CA MET A 365 -31.26 -25.42 -3.25
C MET A 365 -31.09 -26.33 -4.47
N LYS A 366 -30.13 -27.27 -4.46
CA LYS A 366 -29.95 -28.24 -5.54
C LYS A 366 -31.07 -29.28 -5.67
N LYS A 367 -31.98 -29.34 -4.69
CA LYS A 367 -33.21 -30.16 -4.74
C LYS A 367 -34.44 -29.32 -5.13
N ALA A 368 -34.24 -28.23 -5.88
CA ALA A 368 -35.27 -27.28 -6.32
C ALA A 368 -36.52 -27.95 -6.94
N GLU A 369 -36.34 -29.06 -7.66
CA GLU A 369 -37.42 -29.81 -8.30
C GLU A 369 -38.53 -30.22 -7.31
N LYS A 370 -38.17 -30.51 -6.04
CA LYS A 370 -39.13 -30.81 -4.96
C LYS A 370 -40.11 -29.67 -4.65
N PHE A 371 -39.76 -28.45 -5.08
CA PHE A 371 -40.52 -27.23 -4.89
C PHE A 371 -41.09 -26.71 -6.22
N ASN A 372 -41.09 -27.52 -7.30
CA ASN A 372 -41.46 -27.13 -8.67
C ASN A 372 -40.57 -25.99 -9.25
N LEU A 373 -39.30 -25.95 -8.85
CA LEU A 373 -38.30 -24.99 -9.32
C LEU A 373 -37.21 -25.73 -10.10
N ILE A 374 -36.60 -25.08 -11.09
CA ILE A 374 -35.49 -25.66 -11.88
C ILE A 374 -34.20 -24.94 -11.53
N VAL A 375 -33.15 -25.68 -11.18
CA VAL A 375 -31.79 -25.13 -11.02
C VAL A 375 -31.21 -24.91 -12.41
N SER A 376 -30.96 -23.67 -12.82
CA SER A 376 -30.55 -23.34 -14.20
C SER A 376 -29.15 -22.75 -14.33
N GLU A 377 -28.58 -22.23 -13.26
CA GLU A 377 -27.15 -21.92 -13.19
C GLU A 377 -26.61 -22.24 -11.79
N ASP A 378 -25.44 -22.90 -11.75
CA ASP A 378 -24.72 -23.21 -10.51
C ASP A 378 -23.29 -22.66 -10.61
N LYS A 379 -22.92 -21.73 -9.70
CA LYS A 379 -21.61 -21.07 -9.67
C LYS A 379 -21.05 -21.00 -8.25
N ASP A 380 -20.09 -21.86 -7.98
CA ASP A 380 -19.29 -21.88 -6.76
C ASP A 380 -18.05 -20.99 -6.90
N PHE A 381 -18.02 -19.89 -6.14
CA PHE A 381 -16.85 -19.03 -5.93
C PHE A 381 -16.47 -18.98 -4.43
N PHE A 382 -16.77 -20.05 -3.69
CA PHE A 382 -16.48 -20.11 -2.27
C PHE A 382 -15.04 -20.59 -1.99
N GLU A 383 -14.56 -21.58 -2.74
CA GLU A 383 -13.17 -22.06 -2.68
C GLU A 383 -12.30 -21.60 -3.87
N ARG A 384 -12.84 -20.71 -4.72
CA ARG A 384 -12.15 -20.15 -5.89
C ARG A 384 -12.36 -18.64 -5.92
N GLN A 385 -11.28 -17.88 -6.08
CA GLN A 385 -11.35 -16.42 -6.18
C GLN A 385 -12.20 -16.02 -7.40
N SER A 386 -13.33 -15.35 -7.13
CA SER A 386 -14.08 -14.60 -8.14
C SER A 386 -13.30 -13.36 -8.58
N LYS A 387 -13.69 -12.68 -9.66
CA LYS A 387 -13.01 -11.45 -10.12
C LYS A 387 -12.94 -10.35 -9.05
N THR A 388 -13.89 -10.32 -8.12
CA THR A 388 -13.96 -9.35 -7.01
C THR A 388 -13.46 -9.95 -5.69
N HIS A 389 -12.95 -11.19 -5.70
CA HIS A 389 -12.55 -11.97 -4.54
C HIS A 389 -13.65 -12.21 -3.48
N HIS A 390 -14.91 -11.81 -3.73
CA HIS A 390 -15.99 -12.13 -2.81
C HIS A 390 -16.27 -13.64 -2.81
N ARG A 391 -16.31 -14.26 -1.62
CA ARG A 391 -16.65 -15.69 -1.42
C ARG A 391 -18.16 -15.88 -1.34
N PHE A 392 -18.73 -16.59 -2.31
CA PHE A 392 -20.15 -16.91 -2.34
C PHE A 392 -20.44 -18.11 -3.27
N HIS A 393 -21.56 -18.76 -3.01
CA HIS A 393 -22.16 -19.75 -3.91
C HIS A 393 -23.41 -19.12 -4.53
N ASN A 394 -23.44 -18.94 -5.84
CA ASN A 394 -24.59 -18.34 -6.54
C ASN A 394 -25.34 -19.39 -7.36
N ILE A 395 -26.65 -19.51 -7.09
CA ILE A 395 -27.54 -20.42 -7.80
C ILE A 395 -28.67 -19.60 -8.41
N LYS A 396 -28.98 -19.81 -9.70
CA LYS A 396 -30.16 -19.24 -10.34
C LYS A 396 -31.23 -20.30 -10.49
N LEU A 397 -32.41 -20.00 -9.97
CA LEU A 397 -33.59 -20.84 -10.01
C LEU A 397 -34.58 -20.26 -11.03
N TYR A 398 -34.96 -21.05 -12.02
CA TYR A 398 -36.08 -20.74 -12.89
C TYR A 398 -37.38 -21.10 -12.17
N VAL A 399 -38.37 -20.21 -12.26
CA VAL A 399 -39.69 -20.33 -11.62
C VAL A 399 -40.76 -20.53 -12.72
N PRO A 400 -41.12 -21.77 -13.09
CA PRO A 400 -41.90 -22.04 -14.31
C PRO A 400 -43.26 -21.34 -14.35
N LYS A 401 -43.92 -21.16 -13.20
CA LYS A 401 -45.24 -20.48 -13.11
C LYS A 401 -45.22 -19.00 -13.47
N HIS A 402 -44.08 -18.33 -13.28
CA HIS A 402 -43.92 -16.89 -13.52
C HIS A 402 -43.02 -16.59 -14.72
N ASP A 403 -42.39 -17.62 -15.29
CA ASP A 403 -41.51 -17.54 -16.46
C ASP A 403 -40.37 -16.52 -16.25
N VAL A 404 -39.67 -16.67 -15.11
CA VAL A 404 -38.64 -15.74 -14.64
C VAL A 404 -37.57 -16.49 -13.82
N TYR A 405 -36.35 -15.98 -13.82
CA TYR A 405 -35.23 -16.50 -13.04
C TYR A 405 -34.98 -15.64 -11.79
N VAL A 406 -34.77 -16.31 -10.66
CA VAL A 406 -34.47 -15.73 -9.34
C VAL A 406 -33.06 -16.13 -8.91
N GLU A 407 -32.30 -15.19 -8.36
CA GLU A 407 -30.95 -15.38 -7.84
C GLU A 407 -30.97 -15.76 -6.35
N MET A 408 -30.28 -16.83 -5.97
CA MET A 408 -30.01 -17.21 -4.59
C MET A 408 -28.50 -17.25 -4.33
N GLN A 409 -27.99 -16.25 -3.63
CA GLN A 409 -26.57 -16.16 -3.27
C GLN A 409 -26.36 -16.57 -1.80
N ALA A 410 -25.66 -17.69 -1.57
CA ALA A 410 -25.27 -18.15 -0.25
C ALA A 410 -23.84 -17.72 0.11
N THR A 411 -23.62 -17.30 1.36
CA THR A 411 -22.30 -16.98 1.92
C THR A 411 -22.30 -17.14 3.44
N LEU A 412 -21.15 -16.94 4.09
CA LEU A 412 -21.06 -16.94 5.55
C LEU A 412 -21.43 -15.58 6.14
N LYS A 413 -22.00 -15.56 7.34
CA LYS A 413 -22.31 -14.31 8.08
C LYS A 413 -21.09 -13.43 8.29
N ASN A 414 -19.91 -14.01 8.48
CA ASN A 414 -18.65 -13.26 8.66
C ASN A 414 -18.15 -12.57 7.38
N TYR A 415 -18.70 -12.93 6.20
CA TYR A 415 -18.28 -12.44 4.87
C TYR A 415 -19.31 -11.51 4.23
N THR A 416 -20.51 -11.38 4.81
CA THR A 416 -21.55 -10.52 4.23
C THR A 416 -21.29 -9.06 4.55
N THR A 417 -21.55 -8.18 3.58
CA THR A 417 -21.64 -6.72 3.74
C THR A 417 -23.09 -6.24 3.90
N LEU A 418 -24.03 -7.15 4.16
CA LEU A 418 -25.43 -6.81 4.30
C LEU A 418 -25.72 -6.13 5.65
N GLU A 419 -26.17 -4.87 5.58
CA GLU A 419 -26.54 -4.06 6.74
C GLU A 419 -27.57 -4.77 7.63
N GLY A 420 -27.38 -4.69 8.96
CA GLY A 420 -28.18 -5.42 9.96
C GLY A 420 -27.78 -6.89 10.18
N TYR A 421 -26.95 -7.49 9.29
CA TYR A 421 -26.51 -8.89 9.40
C TYR A 421 -24.99 -9.08 9.41
N THR A 422 -24.25 -8.07 8.99
CA THR A 422 -22.78 -8.09 8.94
C THR A 422 -22.14 -7.86 10.31
N VAL A 423 -20.99 -8.48 10.53
CA VAL A 423 -20.09 -8.16 11.66
C VAL A 423 -19.07 -7.06 11.32
N ILE A 424 -18.98 -6.70 10.04
CA ILE A 424 -18.00 -5.80 9.45
C ILE A 424 -18.47 -4.35 9.62
N GLU A 425 -17.57 -3.48 10.06
CA GLU A 425 -17.87 -2.07 10.25
C GLU A 425 -17.90 -1.34 8.89
N ASN A 426 -18.72 -0.30 8.80
CA ASN A 426 -19.03 0.40 7.54
C ASN A 426 -19.31 -0.56 6.35
N PRO A 427 -20.36 -1.41 6.43
CA PRO A 427 -20.65 -2.44 5.43
C PRO A 427 -20.79 -1.91 3.99
N LYS A 428 -21.22 -0.65 3.85
CA LYS A 428 -21.44 -0.02 2.54
C LYS A 428 -20.12 0.37 1.86
N LEU A 429 -19.01 0.54 2.59
CA LEU A 429 -17.74 1.07 2.08
C LEU A 429 -17.23 0.38 0.81
N SER A 430 -16.98 -0.95 0.87
CA SER A 430 -16.50 -1.72 -0.29
C SER A 430 -17.46 -1.66 -1.49
N HIS A 431 -18.76 -1.70 -1.19
CA HIS A 431 -19.81 -1.67 -2.21
C HIS A 431 -19.94 -0.29 -2.88
N SER A 432 -19.89 0.81 -2.12
CA SER A 432 -19.89 2.18 -2.65
C SER A 432 -18.63 2.48 -3.45
N PHE A 433 -17.47 2.02 -2.98
CA PHE A 433 -16.21 2.15 -3.72
C PHE A 433 -16.27 1.39 -5.07
N TYR A 434 -16.81 0.17 -5.07
CA TYR A 434 -17.08 -0.58 -6.30
C TYR A 434 -18.01 0.19 -7.26
N GLU A 435 -19.05 0.86 -6.77
CA GLU A 435 -19.97 1.61 -7.63
C GLU A 435 -19.34 2.83 -8.30
N HIS A 436 -18.33 3.47 -7.68
CA HIS A 436 -17.55 4.52 -8.33
C HIS A 436 -16.64 4.00 -9.46
N ILE A 437 -16.07 2.79 -9.33
CA ILE A 437 -15.03 2.28 -10.24
C ILE A 437 -15.55 1.36 -11.35
N ARG A 438 -16.73 0.73 -11.17
CA ARG A 438 -17.29 -0.28 -12.09
C ARG A 438 -17.58 0.26 -13.50
N ALA A 439 -18.09 1.49 -13.59
CA ALA A 439 -18.55 2.12 -14.83
C ALA A 439 -17.52 3.11 -15.40
N TRP A 440 -16.38 3.28 -14.72
CA TRP A 440 -15.33 4.20 -15.13
C TRP A 440 -14.59 3.67 -16.36
N LYS A 441 -14.62 4.47 -17.42
CA LYS A 441 -13.78 4.29 -18.61
C LYS A 441 -12.67 5.35 -18.57
N PRO A 442 -11.42 4.96 -18.31
CA PRO A 442 -10.28 5.87 -18.32
C PRO A 442 -10.12 6.63 -19.64
N LYS A 443 -9.76 7.90 -19.56
CA LYS A 443 -9.52 8.76 -20.74
C LYS A 443 -8.05 8.84 -21.15
N ASN A 444 -7.13 8.44 -20.28
CA ASN A 444 -5.68 8.57 -20.46
C ASN A 444 -4.94 7.55 -19.56
N ALA A 445 -3.63 7.39 -19.76
CA ALA A 445 -2.82 6.41 -19.03
C ALA A 445 -2.84 6.62 -17.50
N LYS A 446 -2.84 7.87 -17.02
CA LYS A 446 -2.91 8.18 -15.57
C LYS A 446 -4.24 7.75 -14.95
N GLU A 447 -5.36 7.89 -15.68
CA GLU A 447 -6.65 7.36 -15.26
C GLU A 447 -6.69 5.82 -15.30
N GLU A 448 -5.99 5.17 -16.24
CA GLU A 448 -5.91 3.71 -16.33
C GLU A 448 -5.12 3.12 -15.14
N GLU A 449 -3.97 3.71 -14.81
CA GLU A 449 -3.18 3.35 -13.63
C GLU A 449 -3.97 3.54 -12.33
N LEU A 450 -4.69 4.67 -12.19
CA LEU A 450 -5.51 4.95 -11.03
C LEU A 450 -6.72 3.99 -10.93
N LYS A 451 -7.32 3.61 -12.07
CA LYS A 451 -8.37 2.59 -12.12
C LYS A 451 -7.83 1.22 -11.71
N GLN A 452 -6.71 0.77 -12.27
CA GLN A 452 -6.08 -0.50 -11.89
C GLN A 452 -5.79 -0.53 -10.38
N ALA A 453 -5.17 0.51 -9.85
CA ALA A 453 -4.89 0.62 -8.42
C ALA A 453 -6.18 0.63 -7.56
N SER A 454 -7.28 1.19 -8.08
CA SER A 454 -8.60 1.11 -7.42
C SER A 454 -9.16 -0.31 -7.39
N ASP A 455 -9.12 -1.02 -8.52
CA ASP A 455 -9.59 -2.41 -8.63
C ASP A 455 -8.73 -3.37 -7.77
N GLU A 456 -7.40 -3.16 -7.71
CA GLU A 456 -6.49 -3.85 -6.79
C GLU A 456 -6.81 -3.56 -5.32
N THR A 457 -7.14 -2.31 -4.99
CA THR A 457 -7.49 -1.90 -3.62
C THR A 457 -8.80 -2.54 -3.18
N LEU A 458 -9.83 -2.52 -4.04
CA LEU A 458 -11.09 -3.24 -3.81
C LEU A 458 -10.86 -4.75 -3.60
N THR A 459 -9.94 -5.34 -4.35
CA THR A 459 -9.55 -6.74 -4.20
C THR A 459 -8.99 -7.02 -2.81
N LYS A 460 -8.02 -6.23 -2.34
CA LYS A 460 -7.44 -6.38 -0.99
C LYS A 460 -8.47 -6.17 0.13
N ILE A 461 -9.41 -5.23 -0.04
CA ILE A 461 -10.51 -5.01 0.91
C ILE A 461 -11.37 -6.27 1.00
N ASN A 462 -11.70 -6.87 -0.14
CA ASN A 462 -12.50 -8.10 -0.19
C ASN A 462 -11.71 -9.32 0.33
N ASP A 463 -10.38 -9.32 0.23
CA ASP A 463 -9.51 -10.33 0.86
C ASP A 463 -9.55 -10.29 2.40
N ILE A 464 -9.70 -9.11 3.02
CA ILE A 464 -9.95 -8.96 4.46
C ILE A 464 -11.39 -9.38 4.82
N ILE A 465 -12.37 -8.92 4.05
CA ILE A 465 -13.80 -9.22 4.28
C ILE A 465 -14.05 -10.72 4.25
N CYS A 466 -13.57 -11.40 3.22
CA CYS A 466 -13.80 -12.83 2.95
C CYS A 466 -12.72 -13.77 3.51
N GLU A 467 -11.77 -13.26 4.31
CA GLU A 467 -10.70 -14.05 4.94
C GLU A 467 -9.87 -14.87 3.93
N TRP A 468 -9.49 -14.25 2.80
CA TRP A 468 -8.39 -14.76 1.96
C TRP A 468 -7.02 -14.45 2.57
N ILE A 469 -6.96 -13.43 3.44
CA ILE A 469 -5.86 -13.19 4.38
C ILE A 469 -6.25 -13.80 5.72
N ASP A 470 -5.31 -14.46 6.40
CA ASP A 470 -5.53 -15.06 7.72
C ASP A 470 -5.64 -14.01 8.83
N ASP A 471 -6.20 -14.40 9.98
CA ASP A 471 -6.36 -13.49 11.14
C ASP A 471 -5.05 -12.83 11.58
N LYS A 472 -3.91 -13.52 11.39
CA LYS A 472 -2.58 -12.99 11.70
C LYS A 472 -2.18 -11.88 10.73
N GLY A 473 -2.41 -12.06 9.44
CA GLY A 473 -2.23 -11.04 8.41
C GLY A 473 -3.15 -9.84 8.63
N ILE A 474 -4.43 -10.05 8.92
CA ILE A 474 -5.39 -8.97 9.21
C ILE A 474 -4.93 -8.15 10.43
N LYS A 475 -4.57 -8.80 11.54
CA LYS A 475 -4.02 -8.13 12.74
C LYS A 475 -2.74 -7.36 12.46
N LYS A 476 -1.85 -7.88 11.61
CA LYS A 476 -0.63 -7.18 11.18
C LYS A 476 -0.94 -5.92 10.38
N ILE A 477 -1.99 -5.91 9.55
CA ILE A 477 -2.42 -4.69 8.85
C ILE A 477 -3.04 -3.72 9.87
N ALA A 478 -3.98 -4.21 10.68
CA ALA A 478 -4.67 -3.41 11.71
C ALA A 478 -3.74 -2.76 12.74
N SER A 479 -2.58 -3.34 13.06
CA SER A 479 -1.61 -2.74 14.00
C SER A 479 -0.94 -1.45 13.49
N HIS A 480 -1.11 -1.11 12.21
CA HIS A 480 -0.65 0.16 11.64
C HIS A 480 -1.73 1.25 11.65
N TYR A 481 -2.94 0.94 12.13
CA TYR A 481 -4.03 1.89 12.24
C TYR A 481 -3.70 3.02 13.23
N LYS A 482 -3.96 4.26 12.82
CA LYS A 482 -4.00 5.46 13.65
C LYS A 482 -5.32 6.17 13.39
N SER A 483 -5.92 6.80 14.40
CA SER A 483 -7.18 7.52 14.20
C SER A 483 -6.97 8.74 13.31
N HIS A 484 -7.95 9.10 12.48
CA HIS A 484 -7.92 10.36 11.73
C HIS A 484 -7.81 11.59 12.65
N LEU A 485 -8.30 11.48 13.90
CA LEU A 485 -8.17 12.51 14.94
C LEU A 485 -6.72 12.67 15.41
N ASP A 486 -5.96 11.58 15.44
CA ASP A 486 -4.56 11.60 15.87
C ASP A 486 -3.68 12.17 14.75
N ILE A 487 -3.84 11.68 13.51
CA ILE A 487 -2.96 12.04 12.40
C ILE A 487 -3.37 13.30 11.61
N GLY A 488 -4.65 13.68 11.66
CA GLY A 488 -5.22 14.81 10.90
C GLY A 488 -5.14 14.61 9.38
N ILE A 489 -6.13 13.98 8.76
CA ILE A 489 -6.10 13.73 7.29
C ILE A 489 -6.17 15.06 6.53
N LEU A 490 -5.14 15.35 5.71
CA LEU A 490 -5.10 16.54 4.89
C LEU A 490 -5.96 16.35 3.63
N LYS A 491 -6.82 17.32 3.32
CA LYS A 491 -7.66 17.32 2.11
C LYS A 491 -6.83 17.37 0.81
N PRO A 492 -7.20 16.62 -0.25
CA PRO A 492 -6.45 16.66 -1.52
C PRO A 492 -6.55 18.04 -2.19
N SER A 493 -5.41 18.61 -2.58
CA SER A 493 -5.34 19.91 -3.26
C SER A 493 -6.17 19.96 -4.55
N GLN A 494 -6.28 18.84 -5.28
CA GLN A 494 -7.11 18.68 -6.48
C GLN A 494 -8.63 18.83 -6.25
N LEU A 495 -9.10 18.80 -5.00
CA LEU A 495 -10.49 19.12 -4.63
C LEU A 495 -10.66 20.59 -4.21
N SER A 496 -9.58 21.35 -4.10
CA SER A 496 -9.64 22.78 -3.80
C SER A 496 -10.24 23.55 -4.98
N GLN A 497 -11.07 24.55 -4.68
CA GLN A 497 -11.73 25.42 -5.66
C GLN A 497 -12.61 24.69 -6.71
N LYS A 498 -12.96 23.41 -6.47
CA LYS A 498 -13.87 22.64 -7.34
C LYS A 498 -15.30 22.67 -6.83
N THR A 499 -16.23 22.92 -7.74
CA THR A 499 -17.67 22.83 -7.47
C THR A 499 -18.11 21.38 -7.39
N GLU A 500 -19.20 21.14 -6.66
CA GLU A 500 -19.82 19.82 -6.52
C GLU A 500 -20.19 19.20 -7.89
N SER A 501 -20.54 20.03 -8.88
CA SER A 501 -20.81 19.59 -10.25
C SER A 501 -19.55 19.14 -11.00
N GLU A 502 -18.44 19.87 -10.88
CA GLU A 502 -17.17 19.46 -11.50
C GLU A 502 -16.65 18.14 -10.93
N ILE A 503 -16.70 18.00 -9.59
CA ILE A 503 -16.37 16.74 -8.91
C ILE A 503 -17.30 15.63 -9.43
N ASN A 504 -18.61 15.89 -9.50
CA ASN A 504 -19.56 14.86 -9.93
C ASN A 504 -19.48 14.47 -11.42
N ASN A 505 -18.75 15.22 -12.24
CA ASN A 505 -18.49 14.89 -13.65
C ASN A 505 -17.10 14.27 -13.89
N ASN A 506 -16.26 14.11 -12.85
CA ASN A 506 -14.90 13.58 -12.96
C ASN A 506 -14.70 12.41 -11.96
N VAL A 507 -14.50 11.19 -12.45
CA VAL A 507 -14.40 9.99 -11.60
C VAL A 507 -13.17 10.02 -10.67
N PRO A 508 -11.95 10.37 -11.11
CA PRO A 508 -10.82 10.63 -10.20
C PRO A 508 -11.15 11.59 -9.05
N LEU A 509 -11.85 12.70 -9.32
CA LEU A 509 -12.24 13.65 -8.27
C LEU A 509 -13.32 13.07 -7.34
N LYS A 510 -14.30 12.30 -7.85
CA LYS A 510 -15.24 11.55 -7.00
C LYS A 510 -14.53 10.60 -6.06
N ILE A 511 -13.58 9.83 -6.58
CA ILE A 511 -12.79 8.86 -5.79
C ILE A 511 -11.98 9.60 -4.73
N ALA A 512 -11.29 10.68 -5.08
CA ALA A 512 -10.55 11.51 -4.13
C ALA A 512 -11.45 12.07 -3.01
N LYS A 513 -12.65 12.56 -3.35
CA LYS A 513 -13.64 13.09 -2.40
C LYS A 513 -14.16 11.98 -1.48
N PHE A 514 -14.67 10.89 -2.06
CA PHE A 514 -15.17 9.73 -1.33
C PHE A 514 -14.14 9.17 -0.34
N LEU A 515 -12.89 9.02 -0.76
CA LEU A 515 -11.82 8.51 0.10
C LEU A 515 -11.50 9.46 1.26
N TYR A 516 -11.41 10.77 0.99
CA TYR A 516 -11.22 11.77 2.03
C TYR A 516 -12.36 11.76 3.06
N GLU A 517 -13.61 11.77 2.59
CA GLU A 517 -14.80 11.71 3.46
C GLU A 517 -14.83 10.43 4.29
N GLN A 518 -14.59 9.26 3.67
CA GLN A 518 -14.58 8.00 4.41
C GLN A 518 -13.40 7.89 5.40
N LEU A 519 -12.23 8.45 5.11
CA LEU A 519 -11.12 8.49 6.07
C LEU A 519 -11.38 9.44 7.25
N CYS A 520 -12.11 10.54 7.03
CA CYS A 520 -12.48 11.49 8.08
C CYS A 520 -13.71 11.05 8.90
N GLU A 521 -14.61 10.24 8.35
CA GLU A 521 -15.83 9.79 9.05
C GLU A 521 -15.68 8.42 9.71
N PHE A 522 -14.87 7.51 9.15
CA PHE A 522 -14.81 6.13 9.59
C PHE A 522 -13.82 5.94 10.77
N THR A 523 -14.36 5.60 11.94
CA THR A 523 -13.62 5.30 13.17
C THR A 523 -13.78 3.81 13.56
N PRO A 524 -13.07 2.88 12.91
CA PRO A 524 -13.21 1.45 13.19
C PRO A 524 -12.67 1.04 14.57
N GLU A 525 -13.47 0.28 15.31
CA GLU A 525 -13.07 -0.34 16.57
C GLU A 525 -12.51 -1.75 16.36
N LYS A 526 -13.02 -2.50 15.38
CA LYS A 526 -12.70 -3.91 15.14
C LYS A 526 -11.52 -4.08 14.19
N GLU A 527 -10.81 -5.21 14.33
CA GLU A 527 -9.64 -5.57 13.52
C GLU A 527 -9.87 -5.50 12.00
N LYS A 528 -10.97 -6.05 11.49
CA LYS A 528 -11.29 -5.96 10.04
C LYS A 528 -11.52 -4.52 9.59
N GLY A 529 -12.21 -3.70 10.39
CA GLY A 529 -12.44 -2.29 10.07
C GLY A 529 -11.14 -1.49 10.03
N LYS A 530 -10.28 -1.67 11.05
CA LYS A 530 -8.95 -1.06 11.13
C LYS A 530 -8.06 -1.45 9.96
N ALA A 531 -8.02 -2.74 9.61
CA ALA A 531 -7.25 -3.23 8.47
C ALA A 531 -7.75 -2.65 7.13
N ILE A 532 -9.07 -2.55 6.94
CA ILE A 532 -9.67 -1.90 5.76
C ILE A 532 -9.31 -0.40 5.71
N TYR A 533 -9.41 0.31 6.84
CA TYR A 533 -9.02 1.72 6.93
C TYR A 533 -7.56 1.95 6.54
N VAL A 534 -6.63 1.11 7.03
CA VAL A 534 -5.20 1.20 6.67
C VAL A 534 -5.00 1.05 5.16
N ILE A 535 -5.69 0.09 4.52
CA ILE A 535 -5.62 -0.08 3.05
C ILE A 535 -6.18 1.14 2.29
N PHE A 536 -7.29 1.72 2.77
CA PHE A 536 -7.83 2.96 2.23
C PHE A 536 -6.84 4.13 2.37
N TYR A 537 -6.18 4.25 3.53
CA TYR A 537 -5.22 5.32 3.80
C TYR A 537 -3.93 5.17 2.99
N GLU A 538 -3.39 3.96 2.85
CA GLU A 538 -2.25 3.68 1.96
C GLU A 538 -2.57 4.03 0.51
N TYR A 539 -3.75 3.64 0.02
CA TYR A 539 -4.20 3.99 -1.33
C TYR A 539 -4.34 5.50 -1.51
N TYR A 540 -4.96 6.18 -0.54
CA TYR A 540 -5.12 7.63 -0.54
C TYR A 540 -3.77 8.36 -0.59
N LYS A 541 -2.85 8.03 0.33
CA LYS A 541 -1.50 8.60 0.37
C LYS A 541 -0.74 8.38 -0.94
N LYS A 542 -0.75 7.15 -1.47
CA LYS A 542 0.05 6.80 -2.67
C LYS A 542 -0.54 7.29 -3.99
N HIS A 543 -1.85 7.24 -4.16
CA HIS A 543 -2.51 7.42 -5.48
C HIS A 543 -3.39 8.68 -5.59
N ILE A 544 -3.85 9.25 -4.47
CA ILE A 544 -4.68 10.47 -4.45
C ILE A 544 -3.85 11.70 -4.11
N ILE A 545 -2.96 11.60 -3.12
CA ILE A 545 -2.03 12.66 -2.74
C ILE A 545 -0.73 12.54 -3.56
N GLY A 546 -0.09 11.37 -3.52
CA GLY A 546 1.19 11.11 -4.19
C GLY A 546 2.38 11.20 -3.23
N TYR A 547 3.59 10.99 -3.74
CA TYR A 547 4.81 10.98 -2.92
C TYR A 547 5.39 12.38 -2.64
N SER A 548 4.90 13.43 -3.32
CA SER A 548 5.38 14.81 -3.19
C SER A 548 4.79 15.56 -2.00
N ASP A 549 3.63 15.14 -1.51
CA ASP A 549 2.81 15.91 -0.59
C ASP A 549 2.43 15.07 0.64
N PRO A 550 2.34 15.67 1.84
CA PRO A 550 1.86 14.99 3.03
C PRO A 550 0.37 14.63 2.91
N ALA A 551 0.00 13.41 3.28
CA ALA A 551 -1.40 12.98 3.32
C ALA A 551 -2.09 13.28 4.66
N SER A 552 -1.32 13.68 5.67
CA SER A 552 -1.78 13.96 7.03
C SER A 552 -0.91 15.02 7.72
N CYS A 553 -1.43 15.65 8.78
CA CYS A 553 -0.68 16.57 9.63
C CYS A 553 0.54 15.87 10.26
N ALA A 554 0.39 14.57 10.61
CA ALA A 554 1.51 13.76 11.08
C ALA A 554 2.61 13.55 10.01
N ASP A 555 2.24 13.30 8.74
CA ASP A 555 3.21 13.25 7.64
C ASP A 555 3.90 14.61 7.44
N PHE A 556 3.15 15.71 7.53
CA PHE A 556 3.67 17.07 7.41
C PHE A 556 4.67 17.43 8.53
N ALA A 557 4.36 17.05 9.77
CA ALA A 557 5.26 17.20 10.90
C ALA A 557 6.56 16.40 10.70
N LEU A 558 6.47 15.15 10.21
CA LEU A 558 7.65 14.32 9.91
C LEU A 558 8.55 14.96 8.84
N LEU A 559 7.98 15.47 7.74
CA LEU A 559 8.75 16.18 6.70
C LEU A 559 9.49 17.40 7.27
N LEU A 560 8.84 18.17 8.15
CA LEU A 560 9.47 19.32 8.81
C LEU A 560 10.55 18.90 9.81
N GLN A 561 10.37 17.81 10.56
CA GLN A 561 11.40 17.24 11.43
C GLN A 561 12.62 16.74 10.65
N GLU A 562 12.42 16.08 9.51
CA GLU A 562 13.51 15.62 8.65
C GLU A 562 14.28 16.80 8.05
N SER A 563 13.58 17.83 7.56
CA SER A 563 14.21 19.08 7.08
C SER A 563 14.95 19.83 8.19
N TRP A 564 14.43 19.85 9.41
CA TRP A 564 15.08 20.47 10.57
C TRP A 564 16.36 19.73 10.98
N LYS A 565 16.34 18.39 11.00
CA LYS A 565 17.54 17.58 11.28
C LYS A 565 18.64 17.84 10.24
N GLN A 566 18.29 17.86 8.96
CA GLN A 566 19.22 18.19 7.87
C GLN A 566 19.80 19.61 8.03
N GLU A 567 18.98 20.62 8.34
CA GLU A 567 19.44 21.99 8.56
C GLU A 567 20.44 22.12 9.74
N ILE A 568 20.28 21.30 10.79
CA ILE A 568 21.23 21.23 11.90
C ILE A 568 22.48 20.42 11.54
N GLU A 569 22.34 19.27 10.88
CA GLU A 569 23.46 18.40 10.48
C GLU A 569 24.42 19.09 9.49
N GLU A 570 23.90 19.98 8.62
CA GLU A 570 24.70 20.78 7.70
C GLU A 570 25.42 21.97 8.37
N ASP A 571 24.88 22.53 9.45
CA ASP A 571 25.48 23.67 10.17
C ASP A 571 26.29 23.21 11.41
N VAL A 572 27.53 22.82 11.15
CA VAL A 572 28.52 22.39 12.16
C VAL A 572 28.71 23.44 13.28
N ASN A 573 28.57 24.73 12.99
CA ASN A 573 28.72 25.78 13.99
C ASN A 573 27.49 25.84 14.91
N LEU A 574 26.28 25.71 14.35
CA LEU A 574 25.05 25.59 15.13
C LEU A 574 25.05 24.35 16.02
N LEU A 575 25.50 23.19 15.50
CA LEU A 575 25.68 21.97 16.30
C LEU A 575 26.58 22.19 17.53
N GLN A 576 27.74 22.82 17.35
CA GLN A 576 28.65 23.13 18.47
C GLN A 576 28.06 24.15 19.45
N ALA A 577 27.32 25.14 18.94
CA ALA A 577 26.62 26.13 19.75
C ALA A 577 25.48 25.51 20.59
N LEU A 578 24.78 24.50 20.06
CA LEU A 578 23.76 23.73 20.79
C LEU A 578 24.37 22.77 21.81
N GLU A 579 25.45 22.04 21.46
CA GLU A 579 26.16 21.16 22.41
C GLU A 579 26.71 21.94 23.63
N THR A 580 27.20 23.17 23.40
CA THR A 580 27.71 24.06 24.45
C THR A 580 26.66 25.00 25.06
N TYR A 581 25.40 24.92 24.64
CA TYR A 581 24.34 25.83 25.08
C TYR A 581 24.15 25.84 26.60
N ILE A 582 23.92 27.02 27.17
CA ILE A 582 23.60 27.25 28.58
C ILE A 582 22.24 27.94 28.64
N PRO A 583 21.29 27.52 29.51
CA PRO A 583 20.00 28.19 29.67
C PRO A 583 20.14 29.69 29.94
N LEU A 584 19.40 30.51 29.20
CA LEU A 584 19.45 31.96 29.30
C LEU A 584 18.58 32.48 30.44
N GLN A 585 19.02 33.56 31.08
CA GLN A 585 18.22 34.30 32.06
C GLN A 585 17.61 35.52 31.37
N ALA A 586 16.35 35.81 31.71
CA ALA A 586 15.61 36.95 31.22
C ALA A 586 15.03 37.78 32.37
N ASN A 587 14.57 38.98 32.04
CA ASN A 587 13.88 39.89 32.96
C ASN A 587 12.85 40.71 32.17
N ASP A 588 11.90 41.34 32.87
CA ASP A 588 10.89 42.22 32.27
C ASP A 588 11.44 43.60 31.88
N ARG A 589 12.70 43.91 32.25
CA ARG A 589 13.40 45.17 31.97
C ARG A 589 14.77 44.96 31.32
N ALA A 590 15.15 45.87 30.44
CA ALA A 590 16.45 45.88 29.79
C ALA A 590 17.61 46.07 30.80
N HIS A 591 18.71 45.33 30.62
CA HIS A 591 19.90 45.45 31.46
C HIS A 591 20.67 46.76 31.20
N VAL A 592 20.87 47.56 32.24
CA VAL A 592 21.66 48.80 32.23
C VAL A 592 23.07 48.53 32.78
N ASP A 593 24.11 49.00 32.07
CA ASP A 593 25.50 48.71 32.47
C ASP A 593 25.91 49.54 33.70
N GLY A 594 26.05 48.86 34.85
CA GLY A 594 26.43 49.47 36.13
C GLY A 594 25.55 49.04 37.32
N ASP A 595 24.46 48.33 37.06
CA ASP A 595 23.54 47.83 38.08
C ASP A 595 23.96 46.44 38.60
N ASP A 596 25.06 46.35 39.37
CA ASP A 596 25.51 45.10 40.03
C ASP A 596 24.64 44.75 41.28
N ASN A 597 23.33 45.04 41.25
CA ASN A 597 22.41 44.74 42.35
C ASN A 597 22.18 43.22 42.48
N GLU A 598 22.73 42.59 43.52
CA GLU A 598 22.71 41.14 43.79
C GLU A 598 21.32 40.52 44.06
N LYS A 599 20.22 41.28 43.90
CA LYS A 599 18.85 40.75 44.01
C LYS A 599 18.34 40.33 42.64
N ASN A 600 18.59 39.06 42.32
CA ASN A 600 18.15 38.38 41.11
C ASN A 600 16.61 38.27 41.03
N ASP A 601 15.95 39.28 40.46
CA ASP A 601 14.57 39.15 39.94
C ASP A 601 14.54 38.55 38.52
N SER A 602 15.64 37.92 38.06
CA SER A 602 15.71 37.25 36.75
C SER A 602 15.08 35.86 36.80
N TYR A 603 14.48 35.46 35.68
CA TYR A 603 13.85 34.16 35.50
C TYR A 603 14.47 33.38 34.34
N ASP A 604 14.26 32.06 34.33
CA ASP A 604 14.67 31.23 33.20
C ASP A 604 13.86 31.57 31.94
N CYS A 605 14.58 31.92 30.87
CA CYS A 605 13.98 32.40 29.63
C CYS A 605 13.18 31.33 28.89
N TYR A 606 13.63 30.06 28.97
CA TYR A 606 12.95 28.94 28.33
C TYR A 606 11.64 28.63 29.07
N GLN A 607 11.71 28.51 30.40
CA GLN A 607 10.54 28.23 31.23
C GLN A 607 9.44 29.29 31.04
N HIS A 608 9.78 30.58 31.06
CA HIS A 608 8.82 31.66 30.84
C HIS A 608 8.23 31.65 29.42
N ALA A 609 9.04 31.31 28.40
CA ALA A 609 8.55 31.19 27.03
C ALA A 609 7.54 30.04 26.88
N ILE A 610 7.83 28.86 27.45
CA ILE A 610 6.92 27.70 27.45
C ILE A 610 5.63 28.03 28.20
N GLU A 611 5.70 28.56 29.41
CA GLU A 611 4.51 28.95 30.18
C GLU A 611 3.61 29.91 29.41
N PHE A 612 4.19 30.91 28.72
CA PHE A 612 3.41 31.83 27.89
C PHE A 612 2.75 31.12 26.70
N LEU A 613 3.46 30.21 26.02
CA LEU A 613 2.90 29.42 24.93
C LEU A 613 1.74 28.52 25.43
N GLU A 614 1.90 27.89 26.59
CA GLU A 614 0.99 26.89 27.15
C GLU A 614 -0.27 27.46 27.80
N ARG A 615 -0.23 28.66 28.44
CA ARG A 615 -1.38 29.27 29.15
C ARG A 615 -2.72 29.15 28.40
N VAL A 616 -3.64 28.34 28.91
CA VAL A 616 -5.02 28.23 28.41
C VAL A 616 -5.91 29.15 29.26
N ASP A 617 -6.46 30.21 28.64
CA ASP A 617 -7.28 31.21 29.34
C ASP A 617 -8.72 30.69 29.52
N GLU A 618 -9.01 30.01 30.63
CA GLU A 618 -10.32 29.38 30.92
C GLU A 618 -11.52 30.35 30.99
N ARG A 619 -11.30 31.66 30.99
CA ARG A 619 -12.33 32.67 31.33
C ARG A 619 -12.99 33.40 30.16
N LYS A 620 -12.66 33.06 28.91
CA LYS A 620 -13.30 33.65 27.71
C LYS A 620 -13.54 32.57 26.65
N SER A 621 -14.71 32.64 26.01
CA SER A 621 -15.11 31.76 24.90
C SER A 621 -14.10 31.75 23.75
N GLU A 622 -14.08 30.66 23.00
CA GLU A 622 -13.21 30.22 21.88
C GLU A 622 -12.95 31.24 20.74
N GLN A 623 -12.53 32.46 21.06
CA GLN A 623 -11.88 33.38 20.14
C GLN A 623 -10.38 33.29 20.42
N GLU A 624 -9.66 32.71 19.45
CA GLU A 624 -8.22 32.46 19.52
C GLU A 624 -7.44 33.74 19.89
N GLN A 625 -6.96 33.81 21.13
CA GLN A 625 -6.07 34.89 21.55
C GLN A 625 -4.77 34.78 20.76
N ARG A 626 -4.45 35.80 19.97
CA ARG A 626 -3.20 35.86 19.23
C ARG A 626 -2.07 36.09 20.22
N LYS A 627 -1.11 35.17 20.30
CA LYS A 627 -0.01 35.23 21.27
C LYS A 627 1.30 35.63 20.62
N VAL A 628 1.92 36.69 21.16
CA VAL A 628 3.22 37.21 20.69
C VAL A 628 4.22 37.29 21.83
N ILE A 629 5.36 36.62 21.68
CA ILE A 629 6.54 36.81 22.53
C ILE A 629 7.53 37.70 21.79
N ILE A 630 8.01 38.77 22.44
CA ILE A 630 9.11 39.61 21.94
C ILE A 630 10.33 39.36 22.82
N ILE A 631 11.39 38.81 22.22
CA ILE A 631 12.67 38.52 22.88
C ILE A 631 13.69 39.56 22.47
N GLN A 632 14.05 40.43 23.41
CA GLN A 632 15.05 41.46 23.19
C GLN A 632 16.38 41.14 23.87
N GLY A 633 17.47 41.71 23.35
CA GLY A 633 18.76 41.71 24.02
C GLY A 633 19.82 42.41 23.18
N LYS A 634 21.00 42.66 23.76
CA LYS A 634 22.16 43.25 23.07
C LYS A 634 22.63 42.40 21.88
N SER A 635 23.49 42.95 21.01
CA SER A 635 24.11 42.15 19.94
C SER A 635 24.87 40.97 20.55
N GLY A 636 24.70 39.77 19.97
CA GLY A 636 25.25 38.53 20.54
C GLY A 636 24.79 38.20 21.96
N SER A 637 23.56 38.51 22.34
CA SER A 637 22.95 38.02 23.59
C SER A 637 22.38 36.60 23.49
N GLY A 638 22.81 35.79 22.53
CA GLY A 638 22.34 34.41 22.35
C GLY A 638 20.96 34.20 21.72
N LYS A 639 20.22 35.25 21.32
CA LYS A 639 18.83 35.18 20.79
C LYS A 639 18.59 34.05 19.78
N SER A 640 19.35 34.02 18.68
CA SER A 640 19.18 33.02 17.61
C SER A 640 19.43 31.59 18.10
N ILE A 641 20.42 31.39 18.99
CA ILE A 641 20.75 30.07 19.54
C ILE A 641 19.68 29.63 20.54
N PHE A 642 19.17 30.53 21.38
CA PHE A 642 17.99 30.28 22.22
C PHE A 642 16.79 29.83 21.36
N CYS A 643 16.53 30.52 20.25
CA CYS A 643 15.44 30.17 19.34
C CYS A 643 15.62 28.79 18.69
N ARG A 644 16.84 28.38 18.36
CA ARG A 644 17.14 27.04 17.84
C ARG A 644 17.07 25.94 18.90
N HIS A 645 17.50 26.22 20.12
CA HIS A 645 17.35 25.30 21.24
C HIS A 645 15.87 25.15 21.66
N LEU A 646 15.08 26.23 21.58
CA LEU A 646 13.63 26.16 21.75
C LEU A 646 12.97 25.34 20.64
N GLU A 647 13.37 25.52 19.37
CA GLU A 647 12.92 24.67 18.26
C GLU A 647 13.25 23.19 18.51
N GLU A 648 14.48 22.88 18.93
CA GLU A 648 14.93 21.53 19.30
C GLU A 648 14.07 20.90 20.40
N ILE A 649 13.83 21.61 21.52
CA ILE A 649 13.03 21.05 22.62
C ILE A 649 11.55 20.91 22.22
N LEU A 650 10.99 21.88 21.49
CA LEU A 650 9.63 21.78 20.97
C LEU A 650 9.47 20.57 20.04
N TRP A 651 10.47 20.25 19.21
CA TRP A 651 10.46 19.03 18.39
C TRP A 651 10.66 17.75 19.19
N ASN A 652 11.56 17.73 20.18
CA ASN A 652 11.79 16.57 21.03
C ASN A 652 10.56 16.22 21.90
N ASN A 653 9.76 17.21 22.26
CA ASN A 653 8.50 17.04 22.99
C ASN A 653 7.27 16.85 22.07
N TYR A 654 7.42 17.01 20.75
CA TYR A 654 6.32 16.92 19.80
C TYR A 654 5.82 15.47 19.68
N VAL A 655 4.61 15.24 20.16
CA VAL A 655 3.86 14.00 19.89
C VAL A 655 3.13 14.18 18.57
N SER A 656 3.09 13.14 17.73
CA SER A 656 2.35 13.14 16.44
C SER A 656 0.82 13.10 16.63
N ASP A 657 0.30 14.12 17.30
CA ASP A 657 -1.12 14.45 17.51
C ASP A 657 -1.41 15.74 16.70
N SER A 658 -2.48 15.69 15.89
CA SER A 658 -2.94 16.80 15.04
C SER A 658 -3.16 18.12 15.80
N LYS A 659 -3.35 18.07 17.12
CA LYS A 659 -3.63 19.24 17.96
C LYS A 659 -2.39 19.97 18.48
N GLN A 660 -1.20 19.35 18.45
CA GLN A 660 0.02 20.02 18.91
C GLN A 660 0.52 21.02 17.87
N PRO A 661 0.86 22.26 18.26
CA PRO A 661 1.29 23.28 17.32
C PRO A 661 2.73 23.01 16.84
N ILE A 662 2.94 23.05 15.53
CA ILE A 662 4.21 22.70 14.90
C ILE A 662 5.20 23.88 14.97
N PRO A 663 6.41 23.71 15.54
CA PRO A 663 7.43 24.74 15.54
C PRO A 663 8.06 24.90 14.14
N VAL A 664 8.24 26.15 13.71
CA VAL A 664 8.95 26.49 12.46
C VAL A 664 9.84 27.70 12.70
N TYR A 665 11.16 27.50 12.64
CA TYR A 665 12.12 28.60 12.64
C TYR A 665 12.18 29.33 11.29
N ILE A 666 12.19 30.66 11.35
CA ILE A 666 12.19 31.56 10.20
C ILE A 666 13.23 32.65 10.44
N SER A 667 14.32 32.60 9.69
CA SER A 667 15.37 33.62 9.75
C SER A 667 15.03 34.77 8.81
N PHE A 668 14.75 35.97 9.35
CA PHE A 668 14.50 37.16 8.53
C PHE A 668 15.69 37.45 7.61
N SER A 669 16.91 37.32 8.12
CA SER A 669 18.16 37.54 7.37
C SER A 669 18.30 36.67 6.11
N LYS A 670 17.81 35.43 6.14
CA LYS A 670 17.87 34.48 5.01
C LYS A 670 16.72 34.63 4.02
N ILE A 671 15.51 34.94 4.50
CA ILE A 671 14.26 34.77 3.72
C ILE A 671 13.60 36.11 3.34
N TYR A 672 13.87 37.20 4.06
CA TYR A 672 13.13 38.45 3.84
C TYR A 672 13.47 39.13 2.52
N HIS A 673 12.43 39.40 1.72
CA HIS A 673 12.52 40.17 0.49
C HIS A 673 11.40 41.22 0.43
N LYS A 674 11.78 42.51 0.34
CA LYS A 674 10.87 43.68 0.31
C LYS A 674 9.71 43.59 -0.71
N ARG A 675 9.87 42.82 -1.80
CA ARG A 675 8.81 42.67 -2.82
C ARG A 675 7.73 41.64 -2.45
N ASN A 676 8.05 40.68 -1.58
CA ASN A 676 7.22 39.49 -1.30
C ASN A 676 7.00 39.28 0.21
N GLU A 677 6.94 40.36 1.00
CA GLU A 677 6.85 40.31 2.48
C GLU A 677 5.66 39.44 2.96
N LYS A 678 4.52 39.59 2.30
CA LYS A 678 3.27 38.84 2.52
C LYS A 678 3.37 37.31 2.37
N ASP A 679 4.42 36.84 1.70
CA ASP A 679 4.67 35.42 1.40
C ASP A 679 5.84 34.86 2.22
N ILE A 680 6.31 35.53 3.30
CA ILE A 680 7.49 35.07 4.07
C ILE A 680 7.32 33.66 4.65
N ILE A 681 6.14 33.35 5.20
CA ILE A 681 5.81 32.01 5.73
C ILE A 681 5.75 30.97 4.60
N LEU A 682 5.20 31.37 3.44
CA LEU A 682 5.15 30.52 2.24
C LEU A 682 6.56 30.19 1.74
N GLN A 683 7.46 31.19 1.68
CA GLN A 683 8.86 31.00 1.27
C GLN A 683 9.64 30.13 2.26
N ALA A 684 9.42 30.31 3.57
CA ALA A 684 10.05 29.48 4.60
C ALA A 684 9.68 27.98 4.47
N LEU A 685 8.39 27.69 4.27
CA LEU A 685 7.90 26.32 4.11
C LEU A 685 8.25 25.73 2.73
N GLN A 686 8.26 26.54 1.66
CA GLN A 686 8.76 26.11 0.34
C GLN A 686 10.26 25.77 0.37
N GLY A 687 11.05 26.49 1.17
CA GLY A 687 12.45 26.16 1.44
C GLY A 687 12.65 24.80 2.13
N LYS A 688 11.60 24.28 2.78
CA LYS A 688 11.54 22.93 3.38
C LYS A 688 10.77 21.93 2.50
N HIS A 689 10.83 22.12 1.18
CA HIS A 689 10.27 21.25 0.12
C HIS A 689 8.73 21.06 0.11
N ILE A 690 7.96 21.92 0.76
CA ILE A 690 6.49 21.84 0.77
C ILE A 690 5.90 22.52 -0.48
N SER A 691 4.97 21.84 -1.17
CA SER A 691 4.31 22.35 -2.39
C SER A 691 3.43 23.57 -2.09
N LYS A 692 3.16 24.40 -3.11
CA LYS A 692 2.27 25.57 -2.93
C LYS A 692 0.80 25.16 -2.87
N GLU A 693 0.44 24.06 -3.52
CA GLU A 693 -0.91 23.54 -3.69
C GLU A 693 -1.55 23.12 -2.36
N ILE A 694 -0.77 22.52 -1.45
CA ILE A 694 -1.28 22.01 -0.17
C ILE A 694 -1.28 23.05 0.97
N MET A 695 -0.65 24.20 0.76
CA MET A 695 -0.47 25.24 1.79
C MET A 695 -1.78 25.85 2.31
N ASN A 696 -2.83 25.92 1.49
CA ASN A 696 -4.14 26.38 1.96
C ASN A 696 -4.77 25.37 2.92
N THR A 697 -4.63 24.06 2.65
CA THR A 697 -5.15 22.99 3.51
C THR A 697 -4.39 22.91 4.83
N ILE A 698 -3.05 23.00 4.79
CA ILE A 698 -2.20 23.08 5.98
C ILE A 698 -2.62 24.27 6.85
N ARG A 699 -2.77 25.46 6.25
CA ARG A 699 -3.17 26.69 6.95
C ARG A 699 -4.50 26.55 7.70
N GLU A 700 -5.47 25.82 7.14
CA GLU A 700 -6.79 25.61 7.72
C GLU A 700 -6.80 24.53 8.83
N GLN A 701 -5.86 23.58 8.82
CA GLN A 701 -5.91 22.37 9.65
C GLN A 701 -4.75 22.23 10.66
N VAL A 702 -3.69 23.04 10.56
CA VAL A 702 -2.47 22.92 11.37
C VAL A 702 -2.28 24.18 12.21
N SER A 703 -2.01 24.01 13.51
CA SER A 703 -1.56 25.09 14.39
C SER A 703 -0.02 25.17 14.41
N PHE A 704 0.53 26.36 14.63
CA PHE A 704 1.97 26.64 14.51
C PHE A 704 2.56 27.42 15.69
N ILE A 705 3.87 27.28 15.88
CA ILE A 705 4.74 28.21 16.61
C ILE A 705 5.77 28.76 15.61
N PHE A 706 5.57 29.99 15.14
CA PHE A 706 6.54 30.65 14.26
C PHE A 706 7.63 31.34 15.09
N ILE A 707 8.87 30.89 14.94
CA ILE A 707 10.04 31.45 15.62
C ILE A 707 10.79 32.34 14.63
N MET A 708 10.48 33.64 14.65
CA MET A 708 10.94 34.63 13.67
C MET A 708 12.16 35.39 14.20
N ASP A 709 13.36 34.98 13.76
CA ASP A 709 14.63 35.49 14.27
C ASP A 709 15.24 36.60 13.39
N GLY A 710 15.77 37.64 14.03
CA GLY A 710 16.54 38.71 13.39
C GLY A 710 15.72 39.90 12.87
N PHE A 711 14.65 40.32 13.56
CA PHE A 711 13.80 41.43 13.10
C PHE A 711 14.58 42.76 12.99
N ASP A 712 15.63 42.95 13.80
CA ASP A 712 16.51 44.12 13.73
C ASP A 712 17.23 44.28 12.38
N GLU A 713 17.50 43.18 11.67
CA GLU A 713 18.17 43.22 10.37
C GLU A 713 17.30 43.82 9.25
N ILE A 714 15.98 43.74 9.40
CA ILE A 714 15.02 44.22 8.41
C ILE A 714 14.29 45.49 8.85
N PHE A 715 14.36 45.87 10.13
CA PHE A 715 13.57 46.95 10.73
C PHE A 715 13.73 48.30 10.00
N ASP A 716 14.94 48.59 9.54
CA ASP A 716 15.28 49.82 8.81
C ASP A 716 14.57 49.91 7.44
N VAL A 717 14.37 48.78 6.77
CA VAL A 717 13.61 48.66 5.52
C VAL A 717 12.12 48.61 5.81
N TYR A 718 11.74 47.93 6.90
CA TYR A 718 10.38 47.80 7.39
C TYR A 718 9.77 49.18 7.69
N ARG A 719 10.45 50.00 8.49
CA ARG A 719 9.97 51.32 8.94
C ARG A 719 9.84 52.34 7.80
N LYS A 720 10.63 52.20 6.73
CA LYS A 720 10.70 53.16 5.60
C LYS A 720 9.71 52.85 4.46
N SER A 721 8.80 51.90 4.62
CA SER A 721 7.83 51.52 3.58
C SER A 721 6.41 52.05 3.85
N ASN A 722 5.72 52.46 2.79
CA ASN A 722 4.32 52.88 2.84
C ASN A 722 3.31 51.72 2.72
N ASN A 723 3.74 50.47 2.95
CA ASN A 723 2.87 49.30 2.97
C ASN A 723 2.04 49.26 4.28
N GLU A 724 1.14 48.29 4.39
CA GLU A 724 0.38 47.98 5.62
C GLU A 724 1.25 48.12 6.88
N GLN A 725 0.81 48.94 7.82
CA GLN A 725 1.67 49.47 8.88
C GLN A 725 2.06 48.42 9.93
N TYR A 726 1.22 47.40 10.12
CA TYR A 726 1.30 46.49 11.27
C TYR A 726 1.86 45.11 10.92
N PHE A 727 2.72 44.59 11.79
CA PHE A 727 3.49 43.36 11.58
C PHE A 727 2.63 42.14 11.20
N TYR A 728 1.54 41.90 11.94
CA TYR A 728 0.64 40.77 11.71
C TYR A 728 -0.07 40.83 10.36
N ASP A 729 -0.45 42.03 9.92
CA ASP A 729 -1.14 42.24 8.64
C ASP A 729 -0.14 42.12 7.48
N ARG A 730 1.00 42.80 7.60
CA ARG A 730 2.01 42.93 6.55
C ARG A 730 2.70 41.62 6.17
N PHE A 731 2.98 40.76 7.15
CA PHE A 731 3.48 39.40 6.90
C PHE A 731 2.36 38.39 6.66
N ASN A 732 1.10 38.84 6.55
CA ASN A 732 -0.11 38.00 6.48
C ASN A 732 -0.05 36.86 7.52
N LEU A 733 0.14 37.18 8.81
CA LEU A 733 0.13 36.19 9.89
C LEU A 733 -1.30 35.85 10.34
N ASN A 734 -2.25 36.78 10.19
CA ASN A 734 -3.66 36.59 10.55
C ASN A 734 -4.37 35.41 9.84
N GLN A 735 -3.84 34.96 8.70
CA GLN A 735 -4.38 33.82 7.96
C GLN A 735 -3.87 32.47 8.51
N TRP A 736 -2.92 32.45 9.44
CA TRP A 736 -2.36 31.24 10.04
C TRP A 736 -2.80 31.10 11.51
N ASN A 737 -3.18 29.90 11.92
CA ASN A 737 -3.36 29.58 13.34
C ASN A 737 -1.97 29.44 14.01
N ALA A 738 -1.39 30.56 14.44
CA ALA A 738 0.00 30.59 14.89
C ALA A 738 0.23 31.45 16.15
N LYS A 739 1.00 30.89 17.08
CA LYS A 739 1.72 31.64 18.13
C LYS A 739 3.02 32.14 17.53
N VAL A 740 3.45 33.35 17.86
CA VAL A 740 4.62 33.98 17.22
C VAL A 740 5.64 34.40 18.27
N ILE A 741 6.91 34.06 18.02
CA ILE A 741 8.07 34.51 18.79
C ILE A 741 8.91 35.38 17.86
N ILE A 742 9.24 36.61 18.28
CA ILE A 742 10.00 37.57 17.49
C ILE A 742 11.27 37.93 18.26
N THR A 743 12.44 37.84 17.63
CA THR A 743 13.69 38.33 18.23
C THR A 743 14.10 39.68 17.65
N CYS A 744 14.65 40.56 18.49
CA CYS A 744 15.16 41.87 18.06
C CYS A 744 16.28 42.38 18.97
N ARG A 745 17.06 43.36 18.51
CA ARG A 745 18.00 44.11 19.37
C ARG A 745 17.28 45.17 20.19
N SER A 746 17.61 45.27 21.48
CA SER A 746 16.98 46.22 22.42
C SER A 746 17.11 47.69 22.05
N ASN A 747 18.07 48.05 21.20
CA ASN A 747 18.29 49.43 20.75
C ASN A 747 17.63 49.75 19.40
N VAL A 748 16.93 48.80 18.77
CA VAL A 748 16.30 48.97 17.46
C VAL A 748 14.79 49.15 17.58
N LEU A 749 14.16 48.49 18.55
CA LEU A 749 12.71 48.45 18.72
C LEU A 749 12.36 48.90 20.15
N ASN A 750 11.98 50.17 20.34
CA ASN A 750 11.53 50.69 21.65
C ASN A 750 10.03 50.41 21.89
N GLU A 751 9.53 50.70 23.10
CA GLU A 751 8.13 50.43 23.48
C GLU A 751 7.10 51.18 22.61
N ASP A 752 7.37 52.43 22.23
CA ASP A 752 6.49 53.21 21.34
C ASP A 752 6.45 52.60 19.92
N ASP A 753 7.61 52.20 19.39
CA ASP A 753 7.73 51.49 18.12
C ASP A 753 7.03 50.11 18.20
N ILE A 754 7.07 49.41 19.34
CA ILE A 754 6.32 48.15 19.57
C ILE A 754 4.82 48.37 19.44
N HIS A 755 4.26 49.33 20.18
CA HIS A 755 2.82 49.63 20.16
C HIS A 755 2.36 50.09 18.77
N THR A 756 3.14 50.95 18.10
CA THR A 756 2.77 51.51 16.79
C THR A 756 3.05 50.60 15.60
N THR A 757 4.03 49.70 15.68
CA THR A 757 4.51 48.87 14.55
C THR A 757 4.01 47.42 14.60
N LEU A 758 3.83 46.83 15.79
CA LEU A 758 3.40 45.43 15.92
C LEU A 758 1.87 45.28 16.06
N PHE A 759 1.19 46.25 16.70
CA PHE A 759 -0.21 46.08 17.13
C PHE A 759 -1.18 47.12 16.55
N GLY A 760 -0.75 48.37 16.41
CA GLY A 760 -1.61 49.45 15.92
C GLY A 760 -2.62 49.95 16.95
N THR A 761 -3.28 51.06 16.64
CA THR A 761 -4.15 51.78 17.60
C THR A 761 -5.54 51.17 17.79
N ASN A 762 -5.89 50.11 17.05
CA ASN A 762 -7.21 49.47 17.13
C ASN A 762 -7.25 48.35 18.18
N GLN A 763 -7.70 48.70 19.39
CA GLN A 763 -7.85 47.82 20.56
C GLN A 763 -8.89 46.67 20.43
N ASN A 764 -9.40 46.39 19.22
CA ASN A 764 -10.48 45.44 18.97
C ASN A 764 -10.00 44.01 18.61
N ASN A 765 -8.69 43.77 18.52
CA ASN A 765 -8.13 42.42 18.34
C ASN A 765 -7.43 41.96 19.63
N VAL A 766 -7.81 40.77 20.12
CA VAL A 766 -7.30 40.20 21.38
C VAL A 766 -5.91 39.59 21.17
N ILE A 767 -4.90 40.47 21.11
CA ILE A 767 -3.48 40.08 21.03
C ILE A 767 -2.88 40.13 22.44
N THR A 768 -2.53 38.97 22.99
CA THR A 768 -1.84 38.84 24.27
C THR A 768 -0.33 38.84 24.01
N THR A 769 0.39 39.72 24.68
CA THR A 769 1.81 39.97 24.44
C THR A 769 2.63 39.69 25.70
N SER A 770 3.84 39.16 25.54
CA SER A 770 4.87 39.14 26.57
C SER A 770 6.17 39.67 25.98
N MET A 771 6.85 40.51 26.73
CA MET A 771 8.15 41.06 26.36
C MET A 771 9.17 40.61 27.39
N MET A 772 10.30 40.10 26.92
CA MET A 772 11.38 39.61 27.78
C MET A 772 12.73 40.10 27.27
N TYR A 773 13.60 40.48 28.20
CA TYR A 773 14.93 41.00 27.93
C TYR A 773 15.97 39.99 28.41
N LEU A 774 16.76 39.44 27.49
CA LEU A 774 17.88 38.57 27.81
C LEU A 774 18.97 39.33 28.57
N TRP A 775 19.31 38.83 29.75
CA TRP A 775 20.34 39.40 30.61
C TRP A 775 21.71 38.75 30.39
N PRO A 776 22.83 39.40 30.76
CA PRO A 776 24.17 38.82 30.68
C PRO A 776 24.31 37.55 31.52
N PHE A 777 25.30 36.71 31.18
CA PHE A 777 25.56 35.50 31.98
C PHE A 777 25.98 35.84 33.41
N THR A 778 25.37 35.14 34.37
CA THR A 778 25.85 35.02 35.74
C THR A 778 27.22 34.33 35.79
N LYS A 779 27.96 34.49 36.90
CA LYS A 779 29.24 33.79 37.12
C LYS A 779 29.09 32.26 36.99
N GLN A 780 27.98 31.70 37.47
CA GLN A 780 27.69 30.26 37.38
C GLN A 780 27.45 29.82 35.93
N GLN A 781 26.70 30.58 35.13
CA GLN A 781 26.50 30.28 33.70
C GLN A 781 27.82 30.34 32.91
N MET A 782 28.71 31.31 33.20
CA MET A 782 30.04 31.37 32.59
C MET A 782 30.88 30.13 32.93
N HIS A 783 30.94 29.72 34.21
CA HIS A 783 31.62 28.50 34.64
C HIS A 783 31.07 27.25 33.93
N SER A 784 29.75 27.09 33.91
CA SER A 784 29.07 25.97 33.24
C SER A 784 29.34 25.94 31.73
N TYR A 785 29.41 27.09 31.07
CA TYR A 785 29.82 27.15 29.66
C TYR A 785 31.26 26.65 29.48
N ILE A 786 32.20 27.17 30.27
CA ILE A 786 33.63 26.84 30.17
C ILE A 786 33.85 25.34 30.37
N GLU A 787 33.14 24.72 31.32
CA GLU A 787 33.14 23.26 31.46
C GLU A 787 32.66 22.54 30.20
N LYS A 788 31.50 22.92 29.64
CA LYS A 788 30.94 22.28 28.43
C LYS A 788 31.89 22.42 27.25
N PHE A 789 32.42 23.61 27.03
CA PHE A 789 33.34 23.92 25.93
C PHE A 789 34.65 23.12 26.04
N ALA A 790 35.27 23.06 27.22
CA ALA A 790 36.46 22.24 27.42
C ALA A 790 36.19 20.75 27.19
N LYS A 791 35.05 20.23 27.70
CA LYS A 791 34.61 18.84 27.46
C LYS A 791 34.38 18.56 25.96
N MET A 792 33.78 19.50 25.22
CA MET A 792 33.57 19.41 23.77
C MET A 792 34.89 19.38 22.99
N LYS A 793 35.84 20.30 23.27
CA LYS A 793 37.13 20.35 22.57
C LYS A 793 37.93 19.04 22.79
N VAL A 794 37.89 18.46 24.00
CA VAL A 794 38.48 17.13 24.30
C VAL A 794 37.79 16.00 23.53
N LYS A 795 36.45 15.98 23.49
CA LYS A 795 35.64 14.96 22.78
C LYS A 795 35.95 14.90 21.28
N ASN A 796 36.15 16.06 20.64
CA ASN A 796 36.39 16.16 19.20
C ASN A 796 37.84 15.81 18.79
N LYS A 797 38.74 15.56 19.73
CA LYS A 797 40.20 15.55 19.52
C LYS A 797 40.89 14.21 19.28
N LYS A 798 40.17 13.17 18.85
CA LYS A 798 40.82 11.92 18.35
C LYS A 798 41.68 12.11 17.08
N ARG A 799 41.84 13.33 16.56
CA ARG A 799 42.58 13.61 15.32
C ARG A 799 43.74 14.63 15.39
N ASP A 800 43.86 15.51 16.40
CA ASP A 800 44.98 16.49 16.47
C ASP A 800 45.50 16.80 17.89
N GLY A 801 46.78 16.49 18.12
CA GLY A 801 47.43 16.52 19.44
C GLY A 801 48.05 17.85 19.83
N ASN A 802 47.23 18.84 20.19
CA ASN A 802 47.69 20.10 20.78
C ASN A 802 47.04 20.32 22.16
N SER A 803 47.72 20.98 23.11
CA SER A 803 47.35 20.96 24.54
C SER A 803 45.94 21.52 24.82
N ASP A 804 45.10 20.71 25.48
CA ASP A 804 43.80 21.16 25.98
C ASP A 804 43.96 21.86 27.33
N TRP A 805 43.34 23.04 27.45
CA TRP A 805 43.24 23.75 28.73
C TRP A 805 42.11 23.16 29.56
N THR A 806 42.36 22.97 30.85
CA THR A 806 41.31 22.62 31.81
C THR A 806 40.33 23.79 32.01
N PRO A 807 39.08 23.53 32.47
CA PRO A 807 38.17 24.61 32.85
C PRO A 807 38.79 25.64 33.79
N GLN A 808 39.57 25.18 34.78
CA GLN A 808 40.30 26.05 35.71
C GLN A 808 41.31 26.97 34.99
N GLN A 809 42.07 26.46 34.01
CA GLN A 809 43.03 27.29 33.26
C GLN A 809 42.34 28.37 32.42
N TYR A 810 41.16 28.08 31.85
CA TYR A 810 40.34 29.10 31.20
C TYR A 810 39.86 30.17 32.20
N GLU A 811 39.36 29.76 33.37
CA GLU A 811 38.85 30.68 34.41
C GLU A 811 39.95 31.54 35.05
N GLU A 812 41.10 30.96 35.39
CA GLU A 812 42.26 31.68 35.93
C GLU A 812 42.75 32.73 34.92
N THR A 813 42.88 32.34 33.64
CA THR A 813 43.25 33.27 32.57
C THR A 813 42.22 34.39 32.43
N LEU A 814 40.93 34.08 32.50
CA LEU A 814 39.84 35.06 32.44
C LEU A 814 39.89 36.08 33.57
N ASN A 815 40.10 35.61 34.80
CA ASN A 815 40.18 36.45 35.99
C ASN A 815 41.37 37.41 35.94
N ASN A 816 42.46 37.05 35.24
CA ASN A 816 43.62 37.91 35.02
C ASN A 816 43.36 39.08 34.05
N TYR A 817 42.25 39.08 33.30
CA TYR A 817 41.89 40.14 32.35
C TYR A 817 40.49 40.71 32.62
N PRO A 818 40.31 41.66 33.57
CA PRO A 818 39.00 42.18 33.96
C PRO A 818 38.16 42.76 32.82
N ASN A 819 38.80 43.39 31.84
CA ASN A 819 38.12 43.89 30.63
C ASN A 819 37.58 42.74 29.78
N LEU A 820 38.35 41.67 29.62
CA LEU A 820 37.95 40.46 28.90
C LEU A 820 36.80 39.77 29.65
N GLN A 821 36.89 39.63 30.98
CA GLN A 821 35.83 39.09 31.83
C GLN A 821 34.51 39.89 31.72
N LYS A 822 34.58 41.23 31.65
CA LYS A 822 33.39 42.08 31.43
C LYS A 822 32.77 41.86 30.05
N TRP A 823 33.58 41.62 29.02
CA TRP A 823 33.10 41.27 27.68
C TRP A 823 32.52 39.86 27.61
N TRP A 824 33.08 38.92 28.37
CA TRP A 824 32.67 37.51 28.48
C TRP A 824 31.28 37.32 29.12
N ARG A 825 30.76 38.31 29.85
CA ARG A 825 29.35 38.35 30.30
C ARG A 825 28.37 38.48 29.11
N SER A 826 28.81 39.01 27.97
CA SER A 826 28.03 39.07 26.71
C SER A 826 28.25 37.81 25.88
N HIS A 827 27.19 37.24 25.29
CA HIS A 827 27.29 35.89 24.71
C HIS A 827 28.01 35.86 23.34
N PHE A 828 28.40 37.03 22.81
CA PHE A 828 28.96 37.20 21.46
C PHE A 828 30.28 36.44 21.28
N TYR A 829 31.10 36.38 22.33
CA TYR A 829 32.46 35.81 22.26
C TYR A 829 32.52 34.28 22.31
N PHE A 830 31.44 33.61 22.70
CA PHE A 830 31.44 32.15 22.89
C PHE A 830 31.41 31.34 21.58
N ASN A 831 30.89 31.90 20.48
CA ASN A 831 30.70 31.17 19.21
C ASN A 831 31.71 31.58 18.12
N SER A 832 32.82 32.21 18.49
CA SER A 832 33.85 32.69 17.55
C SER A 832 35.24 32.06 17.78
N PHE A 833 35.35 30.97 18.56
CA PHE A 833 36.61 30.34 19.00
C PHE A 833 36.60 28.79 19.04
#